data_AF-A0A2D6LPF9-F1
#
_entry.id   AF-A0A2D6LPF9-F1
#
_cell.length_a   1.000
_cell.length_b   1.000
_cell.length_c   1.000
_cell.angle_alpha   90.00
_cell.angle_beta   90.00
_cell.angle_gamma   90.00
#
_symmetry.space_group_name_H-M   'P 1'
#
loop_
_entity.id
_entity.type
_entity.pdbx_description
1 polymer ?
#
loop_
_entity_poly.entity_id
_entity_poly.type
_entity_poly.pdbx_seq_one_letter_code
_entity_poly.pdbx_strand_id
1 'polypeptide(L)'
;MKKFFLAALFLILFASVSWAVLEKDSLSIYAVTTKGEGLVADLTLEIEPGTGKIWSAVTPLVGTTTQNAERTAIKVAGNFYSNTNMHDYKFTISSIASVVEGPSAGAAMTLLAVSMLTDKKLPDNVSITGTINEDGSVGPVGGVFEKTKEAANTGKKLFLIPRGEAIQTIKLDEGVRSVNLLEYAPETWGIKVVEISNIEEAIEFAFTDVDNIDINTTASESIPDFIPGKVQLPSNLGSFKILTNNYIEETRQITSEARNGLSSTLLEDPEIITFLLEVLNDSEQTVSRAEILNEQNYMYSAANFAFLARVNAIIVKEVSNNPSLLEENSTALDLRLAELQRELNNFENDLSGNIPKKGAEWFASAQQRFTYARTTLEKIRSEQTIVVDGSDEDKLQNTLQRLQDYAFAVAWLDVSKDFYNLSIESNGLVYRSDEFKDLSDPLLVDAENGLRILEEEGEREDIARRVNASKNEKLFGWHEASLFDAASAKALVESEIDSKDKTPDELKKMLQEKISAVEKQIVDSNVSVGWAVLYLDHAKFFLASAEYYSEQDFSISAANNLRSGLSLAYLAEEIFVASSMVNSYYLEQSVVENAVPVSSVSDPKEDDFVLVGILLFSLAFSLVLLLVLIGFIASHKHKKFSIERESLHLKKLIKDADVNLLRGEINAEKHANLKDRYMQELSFLESERKERAMHVISIDDYSTEINSYNEKIFDLRKHLNTKLISETEFKQKSKEYLSKLIDLKEKLETELGALSKQKVQLKNINLDSIVNKSNLPVVVGKESLVNVKPVRSFKKPVQPNPVTKKASKPKTIAKKPLKKPKSVSKPKKKK
;
A
#
# COMPACT_ATOMS: atom_id res chain seq x y z
N MET A 1 -22.16 -13.35 81.88
CA MET A 1 -21.10 -12.60 81.15
C MET A 1 -20.28 -13.47 80.20
N LYS A 2 -19.34 -14.34 80.64
CA LYS A 2 -18.43 -15.07 79.71
C LYS A 2 -19.09 -15.77 78.51
N LYS A 3 -20.23 -16.47 78.67
CA LYS A 3 -20.95 -17.11 77.55
C LYS A 3 -21.55 -16.10 76.54
N PHE A 4 -21.99 -14.93 77.02
CA PHE A 4 -22.55 -13.86 76.17
C PHE A 4 -21.43 -13.15 75.40
N PHE A 5 -20.27 -12.96 76.03
CA PHE A 5 -19.08 -12.42 75.37
C PHE A 5 -18.55 -13.38 74.30
N LEU A 6 -18.54 -14.70 74.57
CA LEU A 6 -18.15 -15.70 73.57
C LEU A 6 -19.13 -15.74 72.38
N ALA A 7 -20.44 -15.64 72.63
CA ALA A 7 -21.46 -15.59 71.58
C ALA A 7 -21.38 -14.31 70.73
N ALA A 8 -21.12 -13.15 71.36
CA ALA A 8 -20.88 -11.90 70.64
C ALA A 8 -19.59 -11.94 69.82
N LEU A 9 -18.51 -12.53 70.35
CA LEU A 9 -17.26 -12.76 69.61
C LEU A 9 -17.48 -13.69 68.42
N PHE A 10 -18.30 -14.74 68.56
CA PHE A 10 -18.65 -15.65 67.47
C PHE A 10 -19.48 -14.93 66.40
N LEU A 11 -20.45 -14.08 66.79
CA LEU A 11 -21.22 -13.26 65.85
C LEU A 11 -20.34 -12.25 65.10
N ILE A 12 -19.34 -11.64 65.74
CA ILE A 12 -18.39 -10.72 65.09
C ILE A 12 -17.46 -11.49 64.14
N LEU A 13 -17.00 -12.70 64.51
CA LEU A 13 -16.17 -13.56 63.66
C LEU A 13 -16.92 -14.14 62.44
N PHE A 14 -18.25 -14.22 62.50
CA PHE A 14 -19.09 -14.59 61.35
C PHE A 14 -19.63 -13.38 60.56
N ALA A 15 -19.56 -12.16 61.12
CA ALA A 15 -19.96 -10.93 60.43
C ALA A 15 -18.91 -10.41 59.44
N SER A 16 -17.69 -10.95 59.43
CA SER A 16 -16.59 -10.53 58.55
C SER A 16 -16.35 -11.45 57.35
N VAL A 17 -17.28 -12.35 57.03
CA VAL A 17 -17.33 -13.01 55.72
C VAL A 17 -18.34 -12.27 54.85
N SER A 18 -18.07 -10.99 54.60
CA SER A 18 -18.55 -10.37 53.35
C SER A 18 -17.93 -11.20 52.24
N TRP A 19 -18.77 -11.91 51.49
CA TRP A 19 -18.32 -12.57 50.28
C TRP A 19 -17.79 -11.44 49.39
N ALA A 20 -16.52 -11.54 48.97
CA ALA A 20 -16.08 -10.76 47.83
C ALA A 20 -16.95 -11.24 46.67
N VAL A 21 -17.94 -10.44 46.31
CA VAL A 21 -18.78 -10.71 45.13
C VAL A 21 -17.83 -10.56 43.97
N LEU A 22 -17.43 -11.71 43.43
CA LEU A 22 -16.63 -11.78 42.23
C LEU A 22 -17.59 -11.50 41.10
N GLU A 23 -17.64 -10.23 40.68
CA GLU A 23 -18.56 -9.79 39.65
C GLU A 23 -18.09 -10.38 38.33
N LYS A 24 -19.00 -11.06 37.64
CA LYS A 24 -18.71 -11.84 36.44
C LYS A 24 -19.80 -11.64 35.42
N ASP A 25 -19.44 -11.14 34.26
CA ASP A 25 -20.34 -11.01 33.11
C ASP A 25 -19.61 -11.38 31.82
N SER A 26 -20.38 -11.48 30.72
CA SER A 26 -19.87 -11.97 29.44
C SER A 26 -20.52 -11.29 28.24
N LEU A 27 -19.74 -11.11 27.18
CA LEU A 27 -20.15 -10.53 25.92
C LEU A 27 -19.68 -11.43 24.76
N SER A 28 -20.59 -11.83 23.87
CA SER A 28 -20.20 -12.55 22.65
C SER A 28 -19.43 -11.60 21.72
N ILE A 29 -18.24 -12.01 21.30
CA ILE A 29 -17.36 -11.31 20.36
C ILE A 29 -17.23 -12.13 19.07
N TYR A 30 -16.83 -11.46 17.98
CA TYR A 30 -16.78 -12.07 16.65
C TYR A 30 -15.40 -11.89 16.02
N ALA A 31 -14.86 -12.99 15.54
CA ALA A 31 -13.60 -13.08 14.80
C ALA A 31 -13.87 -13.61 13.39
N VAL A 32 -12.82 -13.72 12.58
CA VAL A 32 -12.84 -14.46 11.32
C VAL A 32 -11.85 -15.62 11.46
N THR A 33 -12.23 -16.79 10.97
CA THR A 33 -11.37 -17.98 10.89
C THR A 33 -10.31 -17.81 9.80
N THR A 34 -9.33 -18.72 9.78
CA THR A 34 -8.34 -18.84 8.69
C THR A 34 -8.90 -19.35 7.35
N LYS A 35 -10.17 -19.04 7.07
CA LYS A 35 -10.92 -19.40 5.86
C LYS A 35 -11.92 -18.31 5.46
N GLY A 36 -11.81 -17.09 6.00
CA GLY A 36 -12.78 -16.03 5.76
C GLY A 36 -14.19 -16.33 6.31
N GLU A 37 -14.37 -17.37 7.15
CA GLU A 37 -15.67 -17.68 7.77
C GLU A 37 -15.76 -16.96 9.13
N GLY A 38 -16.88 -16.29 9.41
CA GLY A 38 -17.12 -15.67 10.71
C GLY A 38 -17.16 -16.68 11.86
N LEU A 39 -16.61 -16.29 13.02
CA LEU A 39 -16.50 -17.13 14.20
C LEU A 39 -17.00 -16.38 15.44
N VAL A 40 -17.88 -17.02 16.21
CA VAL A 40 -18.26 -16.53 17.55
C VAL A 40 -17.31 -17.04 18.63
N ALA A 41 -16.99 -16.18 19.59
CA ALA A 41 -16.34 -16.53 20.85
C ALA A 41 -16.99 -15.76 22.00
N ASP A 42 -16.97 -16.29 23.22
CA ASP A 42 -17.52 -15.61 24.40
C ASP A 42 -16.39 -14.96 25.20
N LEU A 43 -16.37 -13.63 25.23
CA LEU A 43 -15.52 -12.85 26.14
C LEU A 43 -16.17 -12.84 27.53
N THR A 44 -15.43 -13.26 28.54
CA THR A 44 -15.82 -13.21 29.94
C THR A 44 -14.86 -12.32 30.70
N LEU A 45 -15.39 -11.47 31.57
CA LEU A 45 -14.61 -10.66 32.51
C LEU A 45 -15.04 -11.00 33.94
N GLU A 46 -14.06 -11.21 34.81
CA GLU A 46 -14.25 -11.27 36.27
C GLU A 46 -13.50 -10.10 36.92
N ILE A 47 -14.18 -9.37 37.82
CA ILE A 47 -13.63 -8.24 38.57
C ILE A 47 -13.64 -8.59 40.07
N GLU A 48 -12.50 -8.41 40.74
CA GLU A 48 -12.37 -8.61 42.19
C GLU A 48 -11.57 -7.46 42.84
N PRO A 49 -11.76 -7.16 44.14
CA PRO A 49 -10.94 -6.18 44.85
C PRO A 49 -9.44 -6.55 44.81
N GLY A 50 -8.59 -5.62 44.37
CA GLY A 50 -7.22 -5.91 43.97
C GLY A 50 -6.30 -4.69 43.93
N THR A 51 -5.37 -4.71 42.97
CA THR A 51 -4.21 -3.80 42.86
C THR A 51 -4.01 -3.24 41.44
N GLY A 52 -4.99 -3.41 40.55
CA GLY A 52 -4.91 -3.00 39.14
C GLY A 52 -4.29 -4.05 38.23
N LYS A 53 -4.19 -5.32 38.64
CA LYS A 53 -3.61 -6.38 37.79
C LYS A 53 -4.61 -6.87 36.77
N ILE A 54 -4.11 -7.18 35.59
CA ILE A 54 -4.88 -7.72 34.49
C ILE A 54 -4.32 -9.12 34.19
N TRP A 55 -5.21 -10.10 34.10
CA TRP A 55 -4.90 -11.50 33.84
C TRP A 55 -5.66 -11.95 32.60
N SER A 56 -4.95 -12.55 31.64
CA SER A 56 -5.56 -13.23 30.50
C SER A 56 -5.56 -14.75 30.71
N ALA A 57 -6.60 -15.44 30.26
CA ALA A 57 -6.63 -16.90 30.25
C ALA A 57 -5.65 -17.46 29.21
N VAL A 58 -4.88 -18.49 29.60
CA VAL A 58 -3.87 -19.13 28.74
C VAL A 58 -4.40 -20.27 27.85
N THR A 59 -5.72 -20.47 27.83
CA THR A 59 -6.39 -21.49 27.00
C THR A 59 -7.72 -20.92 26.51
N PRO A 60 -7.93 -20.68 25.19
CA PRO A 60 -6.98 -20.87 24.09
C PRO A 60 -5.75 -19.96 24.24
N LEU A 61 -4.72 -20.16 23.41
CA LEU A 61 -3.54 -19.30 23.44
C LEU A 61 -3.92 -17.88 22.98
N VAL A 62 -3.73 -16.88 23.84
CA VAL A 62 -4.07 -15.47 23.55
C VAL A 62 -2.81 -14.70 23.13
N GLY A 63 -2.84 -14.10 21.94
CA GLY A 63 -1.74 -13.31 21.37
C GLY A 63 -1.40 -12.05 22.18
N THR A 64 -0.17 -11.55 22.03
CA THR A 64 0.32 -10.36 22.76
C THR A 64 -0.44 -9.08 22.39
N THR A 65 -0.89 -8.97 21.15
CA THR A 65 -1.74 -7.86 20.66
C THR A 65 -3.09 -7.83 21.37
N THR A 66 -3.70 -8.98 21.60
CA THR A 66 -4.95 -9.13 22.36
C THR A 66 -4.75 -8.81 23.85
N GLN A 67 -3.64 -9.27 24.46
CA GLN A 67 -3.27 -8.90 25.84
C GLN A 67 -3.02 -7.39 26.00
N ASN A 68 -2.45 -6.73 24.98
CA ASN A 68 -2.33 -5.27 24.97
C ASN A 68 -3.71 -4.59 24.88
N ALA A 69 -4.63 -5.12 24.07
CA ALA A 69 -6.00 -4.61 24.02
C ALA A 69 -6.75 -4.74 25.36
N GLU A 70 -6.55 -5.82 26.13
CA GLU A 70 -7.06 -5.96 27.50
C GLU A 70 -6.54 -4.83 28.43
N ARG A 71 -5.24 -4.50 28.32
CA ARG A 71 -4.62 -3.41 29.09
C ARG A 71 -5.20 -2.05 28.71
N THR A 72 -5.33 -1.78 27.42
CA THR A 72 -5.93 -0.55 26.89
C THR A 72 -7.38 -0.43 27.31
N ALA A 73 -8.16 -1.52 27.27
CA ALA A 73 -9.56 -1.52 27.67
C ALA A 73 -9.76 -1.12 29.14
N ILE A 74 -8.95 -1.63 30.07
CA ILE A 74 -9.02 -1.22 31.49
C ILE A 74 -8.52 0.22 31.68
N LYS A 75 -7.54 0.68 30.89
CA LYS A 75 -7.08 2.08 30.91
C LYS A 75 -8.22 3.03 30.50
N VAL A 76 -8.88 2.76 29.38
CA VAL A 76 -10.01 3.54 28.85
C VAL A 76 -11.22 3.46 29.79
N ALA A 77 -11.51 2.30 30.38
CA ALA A 77 -12.58 2.16 31.37
C ALA A 77 -12.37 3.07 32.61
N GLY A 78 -11.12 3.44 32.92
CA GLY A 78 -10.77 4.42 33.94
C GLY A 78 -11.31 5.84 33.69
N ASN A 79 -11.68 6.17 32.46
CA ASN A 79 -12.34 7.45 32.14
C ASN A 79 -13.80 7.49 32.65
N PHE A 80 -14.43 6.32 32.81
CA PHE A 80 -15.83 6.17 33.24
C PHE A 80 -15.98 5.80 34.71
N TYR A 81 -14.95 5.17 35.29
CA TYR A 81 -14.95 4.71 36.67
C TYR A 81 -13.64 5.04 37.40
N SER A 82 -13.73 5.92 38.39
CA SER A 82 -12.61 6.24 39.29
C SER A 82 -12.21 5.01 40.12
N ASN A 83 -10.90 4.79 40.28
CA ASN A 83 -10.28 3.71 41.06
C ASN A 83 -10.26 2.32 40.41
N THR A 84 -10.04 2.23 39.09
CA THR A 84 -9.71 0.96 38.41
C THR A 84 -8.50 0.25 39.02
N ASN A 85 -7.55 1.00 39.59
CA ASN A 85 -6.38 0.47 40.32
C ASN A 85 -6.70 -0.23 41.66
N MET A 86 -7.95 -0.21 42.15
CA MET A 86 -8.38 -0.95 43.34
C MET A 86 -9.01 -2.31 43.01
N HIS A 87 -8.96 -2.74 41.75
CA HIS A 87 -9.55 -3.99 41.27
C HIS A 87 -8.52 -4.79 40.48
N ASP A 88 -8.59 -6.12 40.55
CA ASP A 88 -7.90 -7.02 39.63
C ASP A 88 -8.93 -7.57 38.62
N TYR A 89 -8.51 -7.70 37.37
CA TYR A 89 -9.35 -8.03 36.20
C TYR A 89 -8.89 -9.35 35.58
N LYS A 90 -9.82 -10.26 35.30
CA LYS A 90 -9.50 -11.54 34.65
C LYS A 90 -10.33 -11.70 33.39
N PHE A 91 -9.69 -11.60 32.24
CA PHE A 91 -10.29 -11.86 30.94
C PHE A 91 -10.18 -13.35 30.60
N THR A 92 -11.23 -13.89 30.00
CA THR A 92 -11.25 -15.26 29.44
C THR A 92 -12.03 -15.24 28.14
N ILE A 93 -11.38 -15.63 27.04
CA ILE A 93 -12.05 -15.78 25.74
C ILE A 93 -12.32 -17.27 25.50
N SER A 94 -13.59 -17.67 25.45
CA SER A 94 -13.97 -19.05 25.13
C SER A 94 -14.27 -19.17 23.64
N SER A 95 -13.42 -19.90 22.91
CA SER A 95 -13.55 -20.13 21.46
C SER A 95 -13.30 -21.60 21.11
N ILE A 96 -13.80 -22.05 19.96
CA ILE A 96 -13.38 -23.33 19.36
C ILE A 96 -12.03 -23.24 18.65
N ALA A 97 -11.50 -22.03 18.42
CA ALA A 97 -10.15 -21.81 17.92
C ALA A 97 -9.11 -22.13 18.99
N SER A 98 -7.98 -22.73 18.60
CA SER A 98 -6.86 -23.05 19.50
C SER A 98 -6.00 -21.84 19.88
N VAL A 99 -6.05 -20.78 19.07
CA VAL A 99 -5.36 -19.50 19.25
C VAL A 99 -6.37 -18.38 19.00
N VAL A 100 -6.26 -17.29 19.75
CA VAL A 100 -7.01 -16.04 19.53
C VAL A 100 -6.01 -14.89 19.51
N GLU A 101 -6.04 -14.11 18.42
CA GLU A 101 -5.07 -13.05 18.17
C GLU A 101 -5.73 -11.81 17.55
N GLY A 102 -5.07 -10.66 17.70
CA GLY A 102 -5.48 -9.37 17.16
C GLY A 102 -6.20 -8.48 18.18
N PRO A 103 -6.16 -7.14 17.97
CA PRO A 103 -6.77 -6.15 18.86
C PRO A 103 -8.29 -5.96 18.64
N SER A 104 -8.92 -6.67 17.69
CA SER A 104 -10.27 -6.38 17.18
C SER A 104 -11.45 -6.62 18.16
N ALA A 105 -11.16 -7.14 19.35
CA ALA A 105 -12.10 -7.27 20.47
C ALA A 105 -11.95 -6.13 21.50
N GLY A 106 -11.01 -5.20 21.31
CA GLY A 106 -10.69 -4.14 22.28
C GLY A 106 -11.90 -3.29 22.67
N ALA A 107 -12.72 -2.86 21.70
CA ALA A 107 -13.93 -2.10 21.98
C ALA A 107 -14.96 -2.93 22.79
N ALA A 108 -15.03 -4.24 22.56
CA ALA A 108 -15.89 -5.16 23.32
C ALA A 108 -15.39 -5.36 24.76
N MET A 109 -14.07 -5.48 24.95
CA MET A 109 -13.44 -5.55 26.27
C MET A 109 -13.71 -4.28 27.08
N THR A 110 -13.58 -3.10 26.47
CA THR A 110 -13.86 -1.82 27.15
C THR A 110 -15.34 -1.69 27.48
N LEU A 111 -16.24 -2.05 26.56
CA LEU A 111 -17.69 -1.95 26.80
C LEU A 111 -18.13 -2.86 27.95
N LEU A 112 -17.63 -4.10 28.00
CA LEU A 112 -17.88 -5.03 29.10
C LEU A 112 -17.28 -4.54 30.43
N ALA A 113 -16.06 -4.00 30.42
CA ALA A 113 -15.42 -3.44 31.61
C ALA A 113 -16.19 -2.23 32.16
N VAL A 114 -16.61 -1.28 31.32
CA VAL A 114 -17.40 -0.11 31.74
C VAL A 114 -18.79 -0.53 32.23
N SER A 115 -19.44 -1.49 31.56
CA SER A 115 -20.71 -2.09 31.99
C SER A 115 -20.66 -2.58 33.43
N MET A 116 -19.69 -3.45 33.73
CA MET A 116 -19.53 -4.03 35.08
C MET A 116 -19.11 -2.97 36.11
N LEU A 117 -18.08 -2.16 35.82
CA LEU A 117 -17.59 -1.14 36.76
C LEU A 117 -18.66 -0.07 37.09
N THR A 118 -19.64 0.15 36.22
CA THR A 118 -20.73 1.12 36.45
C THR A 118 -22.04 0.50 36.95
N ASP A 119 -22.07 -0.81 37.25
CA ASP A 119 -23.28 -1.58 37.66
C ASP A 119 -24.44 -1.40 36.65
N LYS A 120 -24.11 -1.45 35.35
CA LYS A 120 -25.04 -1.31 34.23
C LYS A 120 -24.98 -2.55 33.34
N LYS A 121 -25.78 -3.58 33.65
CA LYS A 121 -25.79 -4.82 32.87
C LYS A 121 -26.08 -4.58 31.37
N LEU A 122 -25.16 -5.02 30.51
CA LEU A 122 -25.33 -5.04 29.05
C LEU A 122 -26.48 -5.95 28.59
N PRO A 123 -27.26 -5.56 27.56
CA PRO A 123 -28.26 -6.45 26.96
C PRO A 123 -27.62 -7.58 26.13
N ASP A 124 -28.06 -8.83 26.39
CA ASP A 124 -27.53 -10.04 25.72
C ASP A 124 -27.67 -10.02 24.18
N ASN A 125 -28.55 -9.18 23.63
CA ASN A 125 -28.83 -9.00 22.19
C ASN A 125 -27.94 -7.94 21.50
N VAL A 126 -27.02 -7.29 22.22
CA VAL A 126 -26.03 -6.36 21.67
C VAL A 126 -24.67 -7.07 21.51
N SER A 127 -23.90 -6.66 20.50
CA SER A 127 -22.46 -6.89 20.43
C SER A 127 -21.77 -5.81 19.60
N ILE A 128 -20.44 -5.82 19.58
CA ILE A 128 -19.54 -4.81 19.05
C ILE A 128 -18.28 -5.47 18.50
N THR A 129 -17.70 -4.91 17.44
CA THR A 129 -16.32 -5.19 17.02
C THR A 129 -15.58 -3.87 16.78
N GLY A 130 -14.27 -3.88 16.97
CA GLY A 130 -13.44 -2.68 16.87
C GLY A 130 -12.18 -2.80 17.72
N THR A 131 -11.08 -2.21 17.27
CA THR A 131 -9.94 -1.98 18.16
C THR A 131 -10.32 -0.90 19.18
N ILE A 132 -9.57 -0.80 20.28
CA ILE A 132 -9.65 0.33 21.18
C ILE A 132 -8.25 0.94 21.30
N ASN A 133 -8.16 2.23 21.03
CA ASN A 133 -6.95 3.01 21.27
C ASN A 133 -6.93 3.49 22.75
N GLU A 134 -5.78 3.88 23.29
CA GLU A 134 -5.70 4.41 24.67
C GLU A 134 -6.56 5.66 24.89
N ASP A 135 -6.86 6.33 23.79
CA ASP A 135 -7.66 7.52 23.71
C ASP A 135 -9.16 7.17 23.84
N GLY A 136 -9.60 5.93 23.58
CA GLY A 136 -11.02 5.51 23.65
C GLY A 136 -11.76 5.54 22.31
N SER A 137 -11.09 5.95 21.23
CA SER A 137 -11.59 5.80 19.88
C SER A 137 -11.64 4.32 19.47
N VAL A 138 -12.69 3.98 18.71
CA VAL A 138 -12.92 2.64 18.17
C VAL A 138 -12.37 2.59 16.76
N GLY A 139 -11.29 1.83 16.58
CA GLY A 139 -10.57 1.74 15.31
C GLY A 139 -11.04 0.61 14.40
N PRO A 140 -10.66 0.67 13.10
CA PRO A 140 -11.09 -0.26 12.06
C PRO A 140 -10.63 -1.69 12.32
N VAL A 141 -11.34 -2.67 11.77
CA VAL A 141 -11.05 -4.10 11.95
C VAL A 141 -11.43 -4.89 10.70
N GLY A 142 -10.62 -5.88 10.33
CA GLY A 142 -10.97 -6.79 9.25
C GLY A 142 -12.24 -7.61 9.54
N GLY A 143 -12.91 -8.02 8.46
CA GLY A 143 -14.02 -8.97 8.46
C GLY A 143 -15.34 -8.44 8.96
N VAL A 144 -15.62 -7.13 8.83
CA VAL A 144 -16.84 -6.52 9.40
C VAL A 144 -18.11 -7.16 8.82
N PHE A 145 -18.13 -7.47 7.52
CA PHE A 145 -19.25 -8.17 6.87
C PHE A 145 -19.47 -9.58 7.46
N GLU A 146 -18.41 -10.38 7.57
CA GLU A 146 -18.42 -11.75 8.12
C GLU A 146 -18.82 -11.77 9.60
N LYS A 147 -18.27 -10.85 10.40
CA LYS A 147 -18.59 -10.68 11.82
C LYS A 147 -20.05 -10.27 12.03
N THR A 148 -20.55 -9.33 11.23
CA THR A 148 -21.95 -8.87 11.27
C THR A 148 -22.91 -10.01 10.91
N LYS A 149 -22.56 -10.80 9.89
CA LYS A 149 -23.31 -12.00 9.50
C LYS A 149 -23.36 -13.03 10.62
N GLU A 150 -22.25 -13.28 11.30
CA GLU A 150 -22.19 -14.25 12.41
C GLU A 150 -22.87 -13.72 13.69
N ALA A 151 -22.84 -12.41 13.94
CA ALA A 151 -23.64 -11.76 14.97
C ALA A 151 -25.14 -11.97 14.73
N ALA A 152 -25.61 -11.87 13.48
CA ALA A 152 -26.99 -12.20 13.14
C ALA A 152 -27.31 -13.69 13.31
N ASN A 153 -26.43 -14.60 12.86
CA ASN A 153 -26.59 -16.05 13.00
C ASN A 153 -26.72 -16.48 14.47
N THR A 154 -26.00 -15.80 15.37
CA THR A 154 -26.03 -16.03 16.82
C THR A 154 -27.15 -15.28 17.55
N GLY A 155 -28.04 -14.60 16.81
CA GLY A 155 -29.29 -14.04 17.32
C GLY A 155 -29.19 -12.61 17.89
N LYS A 156 -28.06 -11.92 17.70
CA LYS A 156 -27.94 -10.50 18.09
C LYS A 156 -28.92 -9.64 17.28
N LYS A 157 -29.30 -8.51 17.88
CA LYS A 157 -30.25 -7.54 17.31
C LYS A 157 -29.62 -6.19 17.02
N LEU A 158 -28.53 -5.86 17.70
CA LEU A 158 -27.71 -4.70 17.45
C LEU A 158 -26.25 -5.15 17.33
N PHE A 159 -25.58 -4.73 16.26
CA PHE A 159 -24.15 -4.91 16.08
C PHE A 159 -23.48 -3.56 15.84
N LEU A 160 -22.55 -3.21 16.72
CA LEU A 160 -21.81 -1.95 16.65
C LEU A 160 -20.48 -2.18 15.91
N ILE A 161 -20.19 -1.34 14.93
CA ILE A 161 -19.00 -1.46 14.05
C ILE A 161 -18.22 -0.14 14.04
N PRO A 162 -16.92 -0.12 13.72
CA PRO A 162 -16.15 1.12 13.65
C PRO A 162 -16.71 2.07 12.58
N ARG A 163 -16.66 3.38 12.82
CA ARG A 163 -17.14 4.38 11.85
C ARG A 163 -16.25 4.42 10.60
N GLY A 164 -16.90 4.37 9.43
CA GLY A 164 -16.30 4.13 8.12
C GLY A 164 -16.57 2.71 7.61
N GLU A 165 -16.80 1.73 8.48
CA GLU A 165 -16.94 0.33 8.09
C GLU A 165 -18.34 -0.05 7.58
N ALA A 166 -19.33 0.85 7.55
CA ALA A 166 -20.65 0.51 7.01
C ALA A 166 -20.62 0.10 5.54
N ILE A 167 -19.86 0.81 4.70
CA ILE A 167 -19.65 0.38 3.31
C ILE A 167 -18.64 -0.76 3.33
N GLN A 168 -19.06 -1.95 2.90
CA GLN A 168 -18.22 -3.13 2.77
C GLN A 168 -18.20 -3.58 1.32
N THR A 169 -17.01 -3.85 0.80
CA THR A 169 -16.82 -4.36 -0.56
C THR A 169 -16.82 -5.89 -0.53
N ILE A 170 -17.79 -6.54 -1.18
CA ILE A 170 -17.99 -7.99 -1.08
C ILE A 170 -17.96 -8.68 -2.45
N LYS A 171 -17.51 -9.94 -2.46
CA LYS A 171 -17.53 -10.81 -3.64
C LYS A 171 -18.81 -11.66 -3.65
N LEU A 172 -19.65 -11.44 -4.65
CA LEU A 172 -20.86 -12.22 -4.93
C LEU A 172 -20.70 -12.99 -6.26
N ASP A 173 -21.62 -13.91 -6.55
CA ASP A 173 -21.63 -14.71 -7.78
C ASP A 173 -21.57 -13.85 -9.08
N GLU A 174 -22.14 -12.64 -9.04
CA GLU A 174 -22.15 -11.71 -10.17
C GLU A 174 -20.87 -10.86 -10.29
N GLY A 175 -20.04 -10.77 -9.24
CA GLY A 175 -18.82 -9.96 -9.18
C GLY A 175 -18.57 -9.31 -7.81
N VAL A 176 -17.54 -8.46 -7.73
CA VAL A 176 -17.30 -7.63 -6.53
C VAL A 176 -18.17 -6.38 -6.58
N ARG A 177 -18.87 -6.08 -5.48
CA ARG A 177 -19.63 -4.83 -5.30
C ARG A 177 -19.62 -4.37 -3.86
N SER A 178 -19.71 -3.06 -3.67
CA SER A 178 -19.91 -2.45 -2.36
C SER A 178 -21.38 -2.61 -1.91
N VAL A 179 -21.59 -2.82 -0.61
CA VAL A 179 -22.89 -2.84 0.07
C VAL A 179 -22.82 -1.97 1.32
N ASN A 180 -23.92 -1.30 1.66
CA ASN A 180 -24.05 -0.56 2.92
C ASN A 180 -24.64 -1.50 3.98
N LEU A 181 -23.86 -1.90 5.00
CA LEU A 181 -24.32 -2.76 6.09
C LEU A 181 -25.49 -2.17 6.89
N LEU A 182 -25.60 -0.84 7.00
CA LEU A 182 -26.69 -0.15 7.69
C LEU A 182 -28.06 -0.45 7.05
N GLU A 183 -28.10 -0.69 5.74
CA GLU A 183 -29.30 -1.07 4.97
C GLU A 183 -29.37 -2.59 4.78
N TYR A 184 -28.25 -3.19 4.35
CA TYR A 184 -28.17 -4.57 3.91
C TYR A 184 -28.36 -5.59 5.05
N ALA A 185 -27.78 -5.35 6.23
CA ALA A 185 -27.85 -6.28 7.34
C ALA A 185 -29.25 -6.34 8.00
N PRO A 186 -29.99 -5.23 8.17
CA PRO A 186 -31.39 -5.28 8.58
C PRO A 186 -32.28 -6.02 7.58
N GLU A 187 -32.14 -5.73 6.27
CA GLU A 187 -32.97 -6.34 5.23
C GLU A 187 -32.67 -7.84 5.03
N THR A 188 -31.38 -8.22 5.04
CA THR A 188 -30.94 -9.57 4.67
C THR A 188 -30.83 -10.51 5.88
N TRP A 189 -30.44 -9.98 7.04
CA TRP A 189 -30.11 -10.78 8.24
C TRP A 189 -30.95 -10.45 9.47
N GLY A 190 -31.74 -9.36 9.45
CA GLY A 190 -32.62 -8.99 10.57
C GLY A 190 -31.86 -8.51 11.82
N ILE A 191 -30.67 -7.95 11.64
CA ILE A 191 -29.83 -7.31 12.67
C ILE A 191 -29.68 -5.82 12.34
N LYS A 192 -29.83 -4.94 13.33
CA LYS A 192 -29.48 -3.52 13.17
C LYS A 192 -27.96 -3.37 13.29
N VAL A 193 -27.37 -2.63 12.36
CA VAL A 193 -25.95 -2.24 12.41
C VAL A 193 -25.88 -0.74 12.70
N VAL A 194 -24.94 -0.33 13.53
CA VAL A 194 -24.67 1.08 13.84
C VAL A 194 -23.16 1.33 13.86
N GLU A 195 -22.74 2.41 13.21
CA GLU A 195 -21.35 2.87 13.20
C GLU A 195 -21.01 3.75 14.40
N ILE A 196 -19.91 3.44 15.07
CA ILE A 196 -19.43 4.14 16.26
C ILE A 196 -17.97 4.60 16.10
N SER A 197 -17.63 5.81 16.56
CA SER A 197 -16.24 6.31 16.55
C SER A 197 -15.46 6.07 17.84
N ASN A 198 -16.15 5.76 18.93
CA ASN A 198 -15.59 5.76 20.28
C ASN A 198 -16.46 4.90 21.22
N ILE A 199 -15.98 4.72 22.44
CA ILE A 199 -16.66 3.88 23.42
C ILE A 199 -17.87 4.59 24.08
N GLU A 200 -17.88 5.92 24.11
CA GLU A 200 -19.00 6.73 24.60
C GLU A 200 -20.28 6.45 23.80
N GLU A 201 -20.19 6.51 22.46
CA GLU A 201 -21.27 6.13 21.55
C GLU A 201 -21.63 4.64 21.68
N ALA A 202 -20.64 3.77 21.88
CA ALA A 202 -20.89 2.35 22.08
C ALA A 202 -21.76 2.09 23.32
N ILE A 203 -21.49 2.81 24.41
CA ILE A 203 -22.27 2.79 25.64
C ILE A 203 -23.68 3.32 25.38
N GLU A 204 -23.83 4.46 24.70
CA GLU A 204 -25.13 5.05 24.39
C GLU A 204 -26.03 4.09 23.58
N PHE A 205 -25.51 3.53 22.49
CA PHE A 205 -26.28 2.59 21.67
C PHE A 205 -26.53 1.25 22.38
N ALA A 206 -25.57 0.73 23.17
CA ALA A 206 -25.73 -0.54 23.87
C ALA A 206 -26.81 -0.52 24.97
N PHE A 207 -27.10 0.65 25.55
CA PHE A 207 -28.17 0.82 26.54
C PHE A 207 -29.47 1.43 25.96
N THR A 208 -29.51 1.70 24.65
CA THR A 208 -30.72 2.14 23.94
C THR A 208 -31.56 0.94 23.51
N ASP A 209 -32.88 1.04 23.64
CA ASP A 209 -33.81 0.02 23.13
C ASP A 209 -33.67 -0.09 21.61
N VAL A 210 -33.29 -1.28 21.14
CA VAL A 210 -32.99 -1.56 19.73
C VAL A 210 -34.14 -1.18 18.81
N ASP A 211 -35.40 -1.29 19.23
CA ASP A 211 -36.54 -0.91 18.40
C ASP A 211 -36.63 0.62 18.18
N ASN A 212 -36.15 1.42 19.13
CA ASN A 212 -36.11 2.89 19.06
C ASN A 212 -34.88 3.43 18.30
N ILE A 213 -33.88 2.61 18.00
CA ILE A 213 -32.77 2.97 17.11
C ILE A 213 -33.29 3.03 15.67
N ASP A 214 -33.73 4.20 15.20
CA ASP A 214 -34.03 4.41 13.78
C ASP A 214 -32.74 4.61 13.01
N ILE A 215 -32.31 3.55 12.32
CA ILE A 215 -31.09 3.49 11.52
C ILE A 215 -31.01 4.63 10.48
N ASN A 216 -32.13 5.21 10.04
CA ASN A 216 -32.16 6.32 9.10
C ASN A 216 -31.88 7.68 9.77
N THR A 217 -32.27 7.87 11.04
CA THR A 217 -31.85 9.03 11.82
C THR A 217 -30.53 8.80 12.53
N THR A 218 -30.14 7.57 12.87
CA THR A 218 -28.77 7.24 13.33
C THR A 218 -27.74 7.40 12.19
N ALA A 219 -28.15 7.18 10.93
CA ALA A 219 -27.36 7.59 9.75
C ALA A 219 -27.40 9.12 9.47
N SER A 220 -28.19 9.90 10.21
CA SER A 220 -28.35 11.35 10.04
C SER A 220 -27.89 12.18 11.26
N GLU A 221 -27.79 11.55 12.44
CA GLU A 221 -27.02 11.97 13.61
C GLU A 221 -25.70 11.19 13.65
N SER A 222 -25.16 10.88 12.47
CA SER A 222 -23.72 10.87 12.30
C SER A 222 -23.15 12.12 12.95
N ILE A 223 -22.04 12.02 13.68
CA ILE A 223 -21.06 13.10 13.62
C ILE A 223 -20.79 13.30 12.12
N PRO A 224 -21.17 14.41 11.46
CA PRO A 224 -20.69 14.64 10.11
C PRO A 224 -19.18 14.53 10.15
N ASP A 225 -18.65 13.66 9.29
CA ASP A 225 -17.23 13.60 8.96
C ASP A 225 -16.75 15.05 8.81
N PHE A 226 -15.65 15.45 9.48
CA PHE A 226 -15.28 16.86 9.50
C PHE A 226 -14.89 17.32 8.09
N ILE A 227 -15.88 17.87 7.38
CA ILE A 227 -15.75 18.46 6.06
C ILE A 227 -15.40 19.93 6.32
N PRO A 228 -14.14 20.32 6.09
CA PRO A 228 -13.68 21.64 6.46
C PRO A 228 -14.28 22.69 5.51
N GLY A 229 -14.55 23.88 6.04
CA GLY A 229 -14.97 25.02 5.23
C GLY A 229 -13.91 25.40 4.20
N LYS A 230 -14.33 25.69 2.96
CA LYS A 230 -13.45 25.97 1.82
C LYS A 230 -12.39 27.05 2.12
N VAL A 231 -11.11 26.71 2.00
CA VAL A 231 -10.00 27.68 2.12
C VAL A 231 -9.73 28.42 0.81
N GLN A 232 -9.10 29.59 0.90
CA GLN A 232 -8.64 30.33 -0.26
C GLN A 232 -7.37 29.67 -0.82
N LEU A 233 -7.41 29.22 -2.07
CA LEU A 233 -6.23 28.64 -2.73
C LEU A 233 -5.15 29.74 -2.93
N PRO A 234 -3.92 29.57 -2.39
CA PRO A 234 -2.81 30.47 -2.64
C PRO A 234 -2.44 30.53 -4.12
N SER A 235 -2.11 31.73 -4.62
CA SER A 235 -1.88 31.97 -6.05
C SER A 235 -0.67 31.22 -6.62
N ASN A 236 0.29 30.87 -5.77
CA ASN A 236 1.47 30.07 -6.11
C ASN A 236 1.21 28.54 -6.11
N LEU A 237 0.07 28.07 -5.59
CA LEU A 237 -0.28 26.64 -5.53
C LEU A 237 -1.20 26.17 -6.68
N GLY A 238 -1.45 27.02 -7.69
CA GLY A 238 -2.29 26.66 -8.84
C GLY A 238 -1.83 25.41 -9.59
N SER A 239 -0.52 25.26 -9.83
CA SER A 239 0.05 24.08 -10.48
C SER A 239 0.03 22.84 -9.57
N PHE A 240 0.23 23.01 -8.26
CA PHE A 240 0.08 21.93 -7.29
C PHE A 240 -1.37 21.40 -7.27
N LYS A 241 -2.38 22.28 -7.35
CA LYS A 241 -3.77 21.84 -7.48
C LYS A 241 -4.03 20.99 -8.74
N ILE A 242 -3.41 21.34 -9.87
CA ILE A 242 -3.53 20.54 -11.10
C ILE A 242 -2.89 19.16 -10.90
N LEU A 243 -1.73 19.09 -10.24
CA LEU A 243 -1.07 17.83 -9.87
C LEU A 243 -1.98 16.99 -8.94
N THR A 244 -2.50 17.55 -7.85
CA THR A 244 -3.44 16.87 -6.94
C THR A 244 -4.68 16.35 -7.67
N ASN A 245 -5.28 17.14 -8.56
CA ASN A 245 -6.42 16.70 -9.38
C ASN A 245 -6.07 15.46 -10.22
N ASN A 246 -4.98 15.54 -10.98
CA ASN A 246 -4.56 14.45 -11.89
C ASN A 246 -4.26 13.18 -11.08
N TYR A 247 -3.57 13.31 -9.95
CA TYR A 247 -3.20 12.19 -9.10
C TYR A 247 -4.42 11.51 -8.46
N ILE A 248 -5.47 12.26 -8.10
CA ILE A 248 -6.77 11.70 -7.67
C ILE A 248 -7.45 10.93 -8.83
N GLU A 249 -7.51 11.52 -10.03
CA GLU A 249 -8.14 10.87 -11.20
C GLU A 249 -7.43 9.55 -11.57
N GLU A 250 -6.10 9.53 -11.58
CA GLU A 250 -5.31 8.32 -11.80
C GLU A 250 -5.53 7.29 -10.70
N THR A 251 -5.58 7.72 -9.44
CA THR A 251 -5.85 6.83 -8.30
C THR A 251 -7.22 6.17 -8.45
N ARG A 252 -8.27 6.93 -8.80
CA ARG A 252 -9.60 6.38 -9.08
C ARG A 252 -9.59 5.36 -10.22
N GLN A 253 -8.76 5.59 -11.26
CA GLN A 253 -8.56 4.60 -12.32
C GLN A 253 -7.90 3.32 -11.79
N ILE A 254 -6.84 3.42 -11.00
CA ILE A 254 -6.14 2.25 -10.43
C ILE A 254 -7.06 1.47 -9.48
N THR A 255 -7.85 2.15 -8.62
CA THR A 255 -8.86 1.51 -7.76
C THR A 255 -9.94 0.78 -8.58
N SER A 256 -10.39 1.38 -9.69
CA SER A 256 -11.30 0.71 -10.63
C SER A 256 -10.66 -0.52 -11.31
N GLU A 257 -9.39 -0.42 -11.72
CA GLU A 257 -8.63 -1.57 -12.26
C GLU A 257 -8.44 -2.68 -11.20
N ALA A 258 -8.21 -2.31 -9.94
CA ALA A 258 -8.11 -3.23 -8.81
C ALA A 258 -9.42 -4.01 -8.58
N ARG A 259 -10.56 -3.31 -8.49
CA ARG A 259 -11.90 -3.91 -8.38
C ARG A 259 -12.22 -4.87 -9.53
N ASN A 260 -11.85 -4.49 -10.76
CA ASN A 260 -12.03 -5.34 -11.94
C ASN A 260 -11.10 -6.58 -11.92
N GLY A 261 -9.86 -6.42 -11.46
CA GLY A 261 -8.92 -7.51 -11.22
C GLY A 261 -9.48 -8.50 -10.21
N LEU A 262 -9.89 -8.03 -9.02
CA LEU A 262 -10.43 -8.87 -7.94
C LEU A 262 -11.75 -9.57 -8.34
N SER A 263 -12.57 -8.93 -9.19
CA SER A 263 -13.77 -9.53 -9.80
C SER A 263 -13.48 -10.64 -10.83
N SER A 264 -12.26 -10.70 -11.38
CA SER A 264 -11.87 -11.63 -12.45
C SER A 264 -10.69 -12.53 -12.10
N THR A 265 -10.21 -12.46 -10.85
CA THR A 265 -9.07 -13.22 -10.35
C THR A 265 -9.34 -14.73 -10.30
N LEU A 266 -8.25 -15.50 -10.32
CA LEU A 266 -8.23 -16.94 -10.02
C LEU A 266 -7.84 -17.22 -8.57
N LEU A 267 -7.80 -16.21 -7.68
CA LEU A 267 -7.72 -16.47 -6.23
C LEU A 267 -8.92 -17.31 -5.80
N GLU A 268 -8.60 -18.47 -5.22
CA GLU A 268 -9.55 -19.39 -4.57
C GLU A 268 -9.46 -19.29 -3.04
N ASP A 269 -8.35 -18.75 -2.51
CA ASP A 269 -8.11 -18.58 -1.08
C ASP A 269 -9.04 -17.51 -0.47
N PRO A 270 -9.93 -17.87 0.46
CA PRO A 270 -10.89 -16.93 1.03
C PRO A 270 -10.25 -15.85 1.92
N GLU A 271 -9.17 -16.15 2.66
CA GLU A 271 -8.53 -15.16 3.55
C GLU A 271 -7.97 -14.01 2.73
N ILE A 272 -7.20 -14.37 1.68
CA ILE A 272 -6.59 -13.41 0.77
C ILE A 272 -7.69 -12.64 0.03
N ILE A 273 -8.80 -13.27 -0.35
CA ILE A 273 -9.93 -12.55 -0.97
C ILE A 273 -10.53 -11.53 -0.01
N THR A 274 -10.83 -11.90 1.25
CA THR A 274 -11.40 -10.99 2.26
C THR A 274 -10.45 -9.83 2.56
N PHE A 275 -9.16 -10.09 2.79
CA PHE A 275 -8.14 -9.04 2.96
C PHE A 275 -8.07 -8.08 1.77
N LEU A 276 -8.06 -8.59 0.53
CA LEU A 276 -8.01 -7.73 -0.66
C LEU A 276 -9.31 -6.96 -0.91
N LEU A 277 -10.44 -7.45 -0.42
CA LEU A 277 -11.72 -6.75 -0.44
C LEU A 277 -11.73 -5.58 0.57
N GLU A 278 -11.18 -5.79 1.77
CA GLU A 278 -10.99 -4.74 2.79
C GLU A 278 -10.05 -3.64 2.28
N VAL A 279 -8.84 -3.99 1.83
CA VAL A 279 -7.87 -3.01 1.29
C VAL A 279 -8.43 -2.24 0.08
N LEU A 280 -9.28 -2.88 -0.73
CA LEU A 280 -9.98 -2.22 -1.82
C LEU A 280 -11.05 -1.25 -1.31
N ASN A 281 -11.82 -1.64 -0.30
CA ASN A 281 -12.83 -0.82 0.35
C ASN A 281 -12.20 0.46 0.92
N ASP A 282 -11.09 0.32 1.66
CA ASP A 282 -10.30 1.43 2.19
C ASP A 282 -9.85 2.37 1.07
N SER A 283 -9.35 1.82 -0.03
CA SER A 283 -8.94 2.62 -1.20
C SER A 283 -10.09 3.44 -1.76
N GLU A 284 -11.28 2.85 -1.90
CA GLU A 284 -12.49 3.48 -2.43
C GLU A 284 -13.01 4.62 -1.53
N GLN A 285 -13.01 4.41 -0.22
CA GLN A 285 -13.39 5.46 0.75
C GLN A 285 -12.34 6.58 0.80
N THR A 286 -11.07 6.21 0.85
CA THR A 286 -9.95 7.15 0.99
C THR A 286 -9.81 8.07 -0.24
N VAL A 287 -10.00 7.55 -1.47
CA VAL A 287 -10.02 8.40 -2.67
C VAL A 287 -11.24 9.33 -2.71
N SER A 288 -12.40 8.87 -2.22
CA SER A 288 -13.60 9.72 -2.09
C SER A 288 -13.38 10.88 -1.10
N ARG A 289 -12.70 10.62 0.02
CA ARG A 289 -12.29 11.66 0.98
C ARG A 289 -11.30 12.65 0.38
N ALA A 290 -10.37 12.18 -0.46
CA ALA A 290 -9.44 13.04 -1.19
C ALA A 290 -10.16 14.01 -2.15
N GLU A 291 -11.19 13.54 -2.86
CA GLU A 291 -12.03 14.36 -3.74
C GLU A 291 -12.72 15.50 -2.99
N ILE A 292 -13.38 15.19 -1.87
CA ILE A 292 -14.06 16.19 -1.02
C ILE A 292 -13.08 17.27 -0.56
N LEU A 293 -11.92 16.88 -0.02
CA LEU A 293 -10.90 17.82 0.47
C LEU A 293 -10.31 18.68 -0.65
N ASN A 294 -10.18 18.13 -1.86
CA ASN A 294 -9.73 18.85 -3.05
C ASN A 294 -10.72 19.93 -3.51
N GLU A 295 -12.03 19.66 -3.42
CA GLU A 295 -13.08 20.66 -3.66
C GLU A 295 -13.05 21.81 -2.64
N GLN A 296 -12.75 21.50 -1.38
CA GLN A 296 -12.57 22.47 -0.28
C GLN A 296 -11.19 23.18 -0.28
N ASN A 297 -10.34 22.92 -1.27
CA ASN A 297 -8.98 23.46 -1.42
C ASN A 297 -7.92 23.00 -0.39
N TYR A 298 -8.16 21.92 0.36
CA TYR A 298 -7.17 21.33 1.27
C TYR A 298 -6.20 20.44 0.50
N MET A 299 -5.31 21.06 -0.27
CA MET A 299 -4.46 20.42 -1.28
C MET A 299 -3.53 19.34 -0.71
N TYR A 300 -2.90 19.58 0.45
CA TYR A 300 -2.05 18.59 1.11
C TYR A 300 -2.87 17.37 1.56
N SER A 301 -3.96 17.61 2.31
CA SER A 301 -4.83 16.55 2.81
C SER A 301 -5.35 15.68 1.66
N ALA A 302 -5.82 16.31 0.59
CA ALA A 302 -6.31 15.64 -0.61
C ALA A 302 -5.21 14.79 -1.28
N ALA A 303 -4.01 15.33 -1.48
CA ALA A 303 -2.89 14.57 -2.04
C ALA A 303 -2.47 13.39 -1.14
N ASN A 304 -2.48 13.57 0.18
CA ASN A 304 -2.13 12.54 1.15
C ASN A 304 -3.15 11.38 1.15
N PHE A 305 -4.46 11.69 1.20
CA PHE A 305 -5.50 10.65 1.10
C PHE A 305 -5.46 9.94 -0.26
N ALA A 306 -5.27 10.67 -1.37
CA ALA A 306 -5.09 10.05 -2.69
C ALA A 306 -3.86 9.13 -2.73
N PHE A 307 -2.78 9.50 -2.05
CA PHE A 307 -1.56 8.69 -1.97
C PHE A 307 -1.81 7.36 -1.25
N LEU A 308 -2.43 7.39 -0.06
CA LEU A 308 -2.79 6.18 0.68
C LEU A 308 -3.74 5.29 -0.11
N ALA A 309 -4.76 5.89 -0.74
CA ALA A 309 -5.69 5.16 -1.61
C ALA A 309 -5.00 4.48 -2.80
N ARG A 310 -3.99 5.13 -3.42
CA ARG A 310 -3.21 4.57 -4.54
C ARG A 310 -2.36 3.38 -4.10
N VAL A 311 -1.70 3.44 -2.94
CA VAL A 311 -0.91 2.33 -2.37
C VAL A 311 -1.79 1.09 -2.19
N ASN A 312 -2.93 1.24 -1.52
CA ASN A 312 -3.91 0.16 -1.33
C ASN A 312 -4.41 -0.41 -2.69
N ALA A 313 -4.72 0.46 -3.65
CA ALA A 313 -5.17 0.05 -4.98
C ALA A 313 -4.09 -0.72 -5.76
N ILE A 314 -2.81 -0.34 -5.65
CA ILE A 314 -1.68 -1.04 -6.28
C ILE A 314 -1.57 -2.47 -5.75
N ILE A 315 -1.64 -2.66 -4.43
CA ILE A 315 -1.58 -3.99 -3.79
C ILE A 315 -2.69 -4.89 -4.34
N VAL A 316 -3.94 -4.42 -4.28
CA VAL A 316 -5.10 -5.18 -4.74
C VAL A 316 -5.01 -5.50 -6.23
N LYS A 317 -4.63 -4.52 -7.06
CA LYS A 317 -4.46 -4.71 -8.51
C LYS A 317 -3.38 -5.73 -8.84
N GLU A 318 -2.20 -5.62 -8.25
CA GLU A 318 -1.08 -6.51 -8.56
C GLU A 318 -1.37 -7.96 -8.13
N VAL A 319 -1.81 -8.16 -6.88
CA VAL A 319 -2.14 -9.50 -6.35
C VAL A 319 -3.32 -10.13 -7.09
N SER A 320 -4.38 -9.37 -7.38
CA SER A 320 -5.54 -9.90 -8.11
C SER A 320 -5.21 -10.34 -9.53
N ASN A 321 -4.37 -9.58 -10.24
CA ASN A 321 -3.92 -9.93 -11.59
C ASN A 321 -2.94 -11.12 -11.57
N ASN A 322 -2.08 -11.19 -10.54
CA ASN A 322 -1.00 -12.15 -10.44
C ASN A 322 -0.79 -12.71 -9.02
N PRO A 323 -1.61 -13.69 -8.60
CA PRO A 323 -1.54 -14.29 -7.25
C PRO A 323 -0.18 -14.87 -6.85
N SER A 324 0.65 -15.28 -7.82
CA SER A 324 2.01 -15.79 -7.56
C SER A 324 2.92 -14.76 -6.88
N LEU A 325 2.52 -13.49 -6.74
CA LEU A 325 3.19 -12.48 -5.93
C LEU A 325 3.22 -12.82 -4.43
N LEU A 326 2.29 -13.65 -3.95
CA LEU A 326 2.21 -14.10 -2.56
C LEU A 326 3.08 -15.34 -2.26
N GLU A 327 3.83 -15.85 -3.24
CA GLU A 327 4.79 -16.93 -3.03
C GLU A 327 6.06 -16.41 -2.33
N GLU A 328 6.53 -17.09 -1.29
CA GLU A 328 7.74 -16.74 -0.50
C GLU A 328 8.95 -16.39 -1.38
N ASN A 329 9.17 -17.19 -2.44
CA ASN A 329 10.21 -17.00 -3.46
C ASN A 329 9.60 -16.58 -4.82
N SER A 330 8.73 -15.55 -4.79
CA SER A 330 8.03 -15.07 -5.99
C SER A 330 8.97 -14.43 -7.00
N THR A 331 9.30 -15.20 -8.05
CA THR A 331 9.97 -14.68 -9.26
C THR A 331 9.18 -13.58 -9.96
N ALA A 332 7.88 -13.44 -9.67
CA ALA A 332 7.08 -12.33 -10.16
C ALA A 332 7.29 -11.04 -9.35
N LEU A 333 7.50 -11.15 -8.03
CA LEU A 333 7.86 -10.01 -7.18
C LEU A 333 9.29 -9.56 -7.50
N ASP A 334 10.24 -10.48 -7.64
CA ASP A 334 11.62 -10.16 -8.03
C ASP A 334 11.68 -9.39 -9.36
N LEU A 335 10.81 -9.73 -10.31
CA LEU A 335 10.64 -8.98 -11.56
C LEU A 335 10.15 -7.54 -11.36
N ARG A 336 9.18 -7.35 -10.45
CA ARG A 336 8.65 -6.02 -10.12
C ARG A 336 9.69 -5.16 -9.43
N LEU A 337 10.49 -5.74 -8.54
CA LEU A 337 11.62 -5.09 -7.88
C LEU A 337 12.73 -4.71 -8.89
N ALA A 338 13.05 -5.58 -9.86
CA ALA A 338 14.00 -5.26 -10.95
C ALA A 338 13.44 -4.25 -11.98
N GLU A 339 12.12 -4.17 -12.15
CA GLU A 339 11.47 -3.12 -12.94
C GLU A 339 11.56 -1.76 -12.24
N LEU A 340 11.23 -1.72 -10.94
CA LEU A 340 11.37 -0.54 -10.10
C LEU A 340 12.82 -0.04 -10.00
N GLN A 341 13.80 -0.93 -9.79
CA GLN A 341 15.24 -0.58 -9.78
C GLN A 341 15.64 0.13 -11.07
N ARG A 342 15.23 -0.43 -12.21
CA ARG A 342 15.55 0.11 -13.54
C ARG A 342 14.89 1.46 -13.78
N GLU A 343 13.67 1.68 -13.29
CA GLU A 343 13.06 3.02 -13.35
C GLU A 343 13.78 4.04 -12.47
N LEU A 344 14.15 3.67 -11.24
CA LEU A 344 14.95 4.50 -10.34
C LEU A 344 16.30 4.87 -10.99
N ASN A 345 17.07 3.88 -11.45
CA ASN A 345 18.38 4.07 -12.07
C ASN A 345 18.34 4.99 -13.31
N ASN A 346 17.25 4.92 -14.10
CA ASN A 346 17.09 5.80 -15.25
C ASN A 346 16.83 7.25 -14.81
N PHE A 347 15.98 7.44 -13.80
CA PHE A 347 15.50 8.76 -13.36
C PHE A 347 16.46 9.50 -12.40
N GLU A 348 17.38 8.79 -11.73
CA GLU A 348 18.40 9.40 -10.88
C GLU A 348 19.27 10.45 -11.59
N ASN A 349 19.53 10.23 -12.89
CA ASN A 349 20.29 11.17 -13.72
C ASN A 349 19.58 12.52 -13.89
N ASP A 350 18.25 12.50 -14.01
CA ASP A 350 17.42 13.69 -14.18
C ASP A 350 17.41 14.52 -12.87
N LEU A 351 17.33 13.85 -11.73
CA LEU A 351 17.42 14.45 -10.38
C LEU A 351 18.84 14.91 -9.98
N SER A 352 19.86 14.39 -10.67
CA SER A 352 21.27 14.81 -10.50
C SER A 352 21.67 16.00 -11.37
N GLY A 353 20.74 16.52 -12.19
CA GLY A 353 20.96 17.68 -13.05
C GLY A 353 20.98 19.04 -12.34
N ASN A 354 21.03 20.08 -13.17
CA ASN A 354 20.92 21.49 -12.75
C ASN A 354 19.57 21.77 -12.07
N ILE A 355 19.58 22.65 -11.08
CA ILE A 355 18.40 22.99 -10.28
C ILE A 355 17.49 23.96 -11.05
N PRO A 356 16.15 23.85 -10.97
CA PRO A 356 15.25 24.86 -11.52
C PRO A 356 15.31 26.18 -10.77
N LYS A 357 15.46 27.31 -11.49
CA LYS A 357 15.53 28.66 -10.91
C LYS A 357 14.27 29.04 -10.10
N LYS A 358 13.12 28.46 -10.46
CA LYS A 358 11.87 28.57 -9.70
C LYS A 358 11.38 27.15 -9.43
N GLY A 359 10.95 26.87 -8.20
CA GLY A 359 10.55 25.51 -7.84
C GLY A 359 11.72 24.59 -7.49
N ALA A 360 12.86 25.14 -7.05
CA ALA A 360 13.93 24.36 -6.40
C ALA A 360 13.40 23.53 -5.21
N GLU A 361 12.45 24.09 -4.44
CA GLU A 361 11.66 23.38 -3.43
C GLU A 361 10.94 22.13 -3.98
N TRP A 362 10.28 22.22 -5.14
CA TRP A 362 9.64 21.06 -5.78
C TRP A 362 10.66 20.06 -6.33
N PHE A 363 11.80 20.52 -6.86
CA PHE A 363 12.88 19.65 -7.32
C PHE A 363 13.51 18.85 -6.16
N ALA A 364 13.77 19.50 -5.03
CA ALA A 364 14.21 18.84 -3.81
C ALA A 364 13.17 17.86 -3.27
N SER A 365 11.88 18.15 -3.46
CA SER A 365 10.79 17.22 -3.11
C SER A 365 10.81 15.96 -3.98
N ALA A 366 11.09 16.10 -5.28
CA ALA A 366 11.28 14.97 -6.17
C ALA A 366 12.43 14.07 -5.69
N GLN A 367 13.57 14.68 -5.34
CA GLN A 367 14.71 14.00 -4.74
C GLN A 367 14.33 13.23 -3.46
N GLN A 368 13.63 13.85 -2.51
CA GLN A 368 13.16 13.17 -1.28
C GLN A 368 12.30 11.93 -1.54
N ARG A 369 11.34 12.04 -2.46
CA ARG A 369 10.44 10.92 -2.79
C ARG A 369 11.16 9.81 -3.57
N PHE A 370 12.18 10.17 -4.34
CA PHE A 370 13.11 9.21 -4.93
C PHE A 370 13.95 8.50 -3.87
N THR A 371 14.50 9.23 -2.90
CA THR A 371 15.29 8.67 -1.79
C THR A 371 14.48 7.66 -1.00
N TYR A 372 13.20 7.96 -0.70
CA TYR A 372 12.27 6.99 -0.13
C TYR A 372 12.19 5.73 -1.01
N ALA A 373 11.79 5.87 -2.28
CA ALA A 373 11.55 4.73 -3.17
C ALA A 373 12.79 3.85 -3.35
N ARG A 374 13.99 4.43 -3.45
CA ARG A 374 15.26 3.69 -3.46
C ARG A 374 15.52 2.97 -2.13
N THR A 375 15.44 3.68 -1.00
CA THR A 375 15.76 3.10 0.32
C THR A 375 14.80 1.95 0.66
N THR A 376 13.52 2.07 0.31
CA THR A 376 12.53 1.00 0.49
C THR A 376 12.80 -0.20 -0.42
N LEU A 377 13.22 0.01 -1.67
CA LEU A 377 13.64 -1.09 -2.54
C LEU A 377 14.89 -1.81 -2.02
N GLU A 378 15.86 -1.07 -1.49
CA GLU A 378 17.06 -1.62 -0.84
C GLU A 378 16.70 -2.44 0.41
N LYS A 379 15.75 -1.95 1.24
CA LYS A 379 15.18 -2.69 2.37
C LYS A 379 14.62 -4.05 1.90
N ILE A 380 13.64 -4.05 0.99
CA ILE A 380 12.99 -5.27 0.47
C ILE A 380 14.00 -6.28 -0.09
N ARG A 381 15.06 -5.81 -0.77
CA ARG A 381 16.13 -6.66 -1.32
C ARG A 381 17.08 -7.21 -0.24
N SER A 382 17.36 -6.46 0.82
CA SER A 382 18.27 -6.89 1.90
C SER A 382 17.63 -7.93 2.84
N GLU A 383 16.32 -7.82 3.08
CA GLU A 383 15.54 -8.72 3.94
C GLU A 383 15.41 -10.15 3.37
N GLN A 384 15.68 -10.37 2.07
CA GLN A 384 15.70 -11.71 1.45
C GLN A 384 16.78 -12.67 2.03
N THR A 385 17.68 -12.19 2.90
CA THR A 385 18.84 -12.97 3.36
C THR A 385 18.67 -13.70 4.71
N ILE A 386 17.59 -13.48 5.45
CA ILE A 386 17.37 -14.13 6.76
C ILE A 386 15.91 -14.55 6.95
N VAL A 387 15.61 -15.82 6.68
CA VAL A 387 14.40 -16.50 7.19
C VAL A 387 14.84 -17.77 7.91
N VAL A 388 14.53 -17.84 9.20
CA VAL A 388 14.77 -19.01 10.07
C VAL A 388 13.40 -19.55 10.46
N ASP A 389 13.05 -20.76 10.00
CA ASP A 389 11.87 -21.58 10.35
C ASP A 389 10.70 -20.82 11.03
N GLY A 390 10.05 -19.93 10.27
CA GLY A 390 8.78 -19.30 10.65
C GLY A 390 7.57 -20.19 10.30
N SER A 391 6.42 -19.93 10.92
CA SER A 391 5.15 -20.55 10.55
C SER A 391 4.69 -20.10 9.16
N ASP A 392 3.72 -20.78 8.57
CA ASP A 392 3.20 -20.39 7.25
C ASP A 392 2.43 -19.05 7.30
N GLU A 393 1.94 -18.67 8.49
CA GLU A 393 1.27 -17.38 8.76
C GLU A 393 2.29 -16.23 8.80
N ASP A 394 3.43 -16.42 9.50
CA ASP A 394 4.56 -15.46 9.51
C ASP A 394 5.07 -15.16 8.08
N LYS A 395 5.10 -16.18 7.21
CA LYS A 395 5.55 -16.05 5.81
C LYS A 395 4.58 -15.25 4.96
N LEU A 396 3.27 -15.45 5.14
CA LEU A 396 2.25 -14.68 4.42
C LEU A 396 2.32 -13.21 4.85
N GLN A 397 2.40 -12.94 6.16
CA GLN A 397 2.53 -11.59 6.69
C GLN A 397 3.79 -10.88 6.17
N ASN A 398 4.96 -11.55 6.16
CA ASN A 398 6.19 -11.01 5.59
C ASN A 398 6.04 -10.68 4.09
N THR A 399 5.40 -11.58 3.33
CA THR A 399 5.19 -11.38 1.88
C THR A 399 4.22 -10.23 1.60
N LEU A 400 3.17 -10.07 2.41
CA LEU A 400 2.26 -8.92 2.35
C LEU A 400 2.98 -7.61 2.69
N GLN A 401 3.85 -7.59 3.70
CA GLN A 401 4.66 -6.41 4.03
C GLN A 401 5.59 -6.03 2.87
N ARG A 402 6.29 -7.00 2.26
CA ARG A 402 7.16 -6.76 1.09
C ARG A 402 6.38 -6.20 -0.12
N LEU A 403 5.13 -6.63 -0.30
CA LEU A 403 4.24 -6.09 -1.34
C LEU A 403 3.73 -4.67 -1.02
N GLN A 404 3.47 -4.38 0.26
CA GLN A 404 3.09 -3.05 0.73
C GLN A 404 4.26 -2.06 0.57
N ASP A 405 5.46 -2.43 1.01
CA ASP A 405 6.68 -1.64 0.83
C ASP A 405 6.97 -1.39 -0.67
N TYR A 406 6.79 -2.39 -1.53
CA TYR A 406 6.86 -2.23 -2.98
C TYR A 406 5.83 -1.22 -3.50
N ALA A 407 4.57 -1.31 -3.07
CA ALA A 407 3.51 -0.39 -3.48
C ALA A 407 3.78 1.05 -3.03
N PHE A 408 4.29 1.26 -1.81
CA PHE A 408 4.78 2.55 -1.34
C PHE A 408 5.92 3.08 -2.21
N ALA A 409 6.92 2.26 -2.54
CA ALA A 409 8.06 2.67 -3.35
C ALA A 409 7.65 3.05 -4.78
N VAL A 410 6.71 2.32 -5.41
CA VAL A 410 6.12 2.69 -6.71
C VAL A 410 5.36 4.01 -6.62
N ALA A 411 4.47 4.16 -5.63
CA ALA A 411 3.67 5.38 -5.48
C ALA A 411 4.54 6.62 -5.22
N TRP A 412 5.59 6.49 -4.40
CA TRP A 412 6.53 7.59 -4.17
C TRP A 412 7.40 7.91 -5.40
N LEU A 413 7.78 6.91 -6.21
CA LEU A 413 8.48 7.17 -7.47
C LEU A 413 7.58 7.91 -8.48
N ASP A 414 6.28 7.59 -8.55
CA ASP A 414 5.32 8.35 -9.38
C ASP A 414 5.24 9.81 -8.92
N VAL A 415 5.02 10.04 -7.61
CA VAL A 415 5.00 11.38 -7.01
C VAL A 415 6.33 12.14 -7.21
N SER A 416 7.47 11.43 -7.19
CA SER A 416 8.78 11.99 -7.48
C SER A 416 8.88 12.51 -8.92
N LYS A 417 8.42 11.72 -9.90
CA LYS A 417 8.34 12.14 -11.32
C LYS A 417 7.41 13.34 -11.48
N ASP A 418 6.27 13.38 -10.79
CA ASP A 418 5.33 14.51 -10.85
C ASP A 418 5.94 15.80 -10.29
N PHE A 419 6.63 15.76 -9.15
CA PHE A 419 7.33 16.92 -8.59
C PHE A 419 8.49 17.39 -9.48
N TYR A 420 9.22 16.47 -10.11
CA TYR A 420 10.25 16.81 -11.08
C TYR A 420 9.65 17.56 -12.26
N ASN A 421 8.60 17.01 -12.89
CA ASN A 421 7.89 17.65 -14.01
C ASN A 421 7.38 19.05 -13.63
N LEU A 422 6.72 19.18 -12.47
CA LEU A 422 6.26 20.46 -11.91
C LEU A 422 7.40 21.49 -11.76
N SER A 423 8.62 21.04 -11.42
CA SER A 423 9.78 21.91 -11.22
C SER A 423 10.46 22.34 -12.53
N ILE A 424 10.56 21.45 -13.52
CA ILE A 424 11.26 21.72 -14.79
C ILE A 424 10.42 22.50 -15.82
N GLU A 425 9.10 22.59 -15.63
CA GLU A 425 8.24 23.51 -16.39
C GLU A 425 8.53 25.00 -16.13
N SER A 426 9.46 25.30 -15.22
CA SER A 426 9.82 26.67 -14.83
C SER A 426 10.89 27.33 -15.72
N ASN A 427 10.89 28.67 -15.75
CA ASN A 427 11.70 29.48 -16.67
C ASN A 427 13.21 29.52 -16.32
N GLY A 428 13.91 28.41 -16.50
CA GLY A 428 15.37 28.32 -16.58
C GLY A 428 16.03 27.48 -15.49
N LEU A 429 17.12 26.80 -15.86
CA LEU A 429 17.96 26.01 -14.95
C LEU A 429 19.18 26.83 -14.48
N VAL A 430 19.65 26.54 -13.26
CA VAL A 430 20.81 27.15 -12.60
C VAL A 430 21.75 26.05 -12.11
N TYR A 431 23.04 26.32 -12.03
CA TYR A 431 23.99 25.35 -11.49
C TYR A 431 23.68 25.05 -10.02
N ARG A 432 23.85 23.79 -9.61
CA ARG A 432 23.75 23.37 -8.20
C ARG A 432 24.86 24.04 -7.39
N SER A 433 24.57 24.33 -6.13
CA SER A 433 25.50 24.97 -5.21
C SER A 433 25.89 24.09 -4.03
N ASP A 434 27.15 24.23 -3.58
CA ASP A 434 27.65 23.65 -2.33
C ASP A 434 27.22 24.47 -1.09
N GLU A 435 26.55 25.62 -1.25
CA GLU A 435 26.12 26.51 -0.15
C GLU A 435 25.28 25.79 0.93
N PHE A 436 24.46 24.82 0.53
CA PHE A 436 23.56 24.07 1.43
C PHE A 436 24.22 22.86 2.11
N LYS A 437 25.44 22.50 1.73
CA LYS A 437 26.08 21.20 2.01
C LYS A 437 26.22 20.85 3.49
N ASP A 438 26.50 21.85 4.32
CA ASP A 438 26.75 21.67 5.76
C ASP A 438 25.54 22.14 6.60
N LEU A 439 24.48 22.67 5.98
CA LEU A 439 23.33 23.27 6.67
C LEU A 439 22.36 22.23 7.27
N SER A 440 22.36 21.00 6.75
CA SER A 440 21.60 19.88 7.32
C SER A 440 22.18 19.35 8.62
N ASP A 441 23.48 19.53 8.86
CA ASP A 441 24.20 18.85 9.95
C ASP A 441 23.76 19.26 11.37
N PRO A 442 23.56 20.54 11.72
CA PRO A 442 23.00 20.88 13.03
C PRO A 442 21.59 20.31 13.23
N LEU A 443 20.75 20.34 12.18
CA LEU A 443 19.37 19.83 12.23
C LEU A 443 19.32 18.31 12.43
N LEU A 444 20.24 17.57 11.78
CA LEU A 444 20.42 16.14 12.01
C LEU A 444 20.85 15.83 13.44
N VAL A 445 21.80 16.60 13.99
CA VAL A 445 22.25 16.45 15.39
C VAL A 445 21.10 16.70 16.37
N ASP A 446 20.26 17.71 16.13
CA ASP A 446 19.09 17.98 16.97
C ASP A 446 18.05 16.84 16.89
N ALA A 447 17.73 16.37 15.67
CA ALA A 447 16.80 15.26 15.44
C ALA A 447 17.29 13.94 16.08
N GLU A 448 18.57 13.58 15.93
CA GLU A 448 19.16 12.39 16.54
C GLU A 448 19.20 12.47 18.08
N ASN A 449 19.52 13.64 18.63
CA ASN A 449 19.51 13.84 20.08
C ASN A 449 18.11 13.71 20.66
N GLY A 450 17.10 14.30 20.02
CA GLY A 450 15.71 14.23 20.50
C GLY A 450 15.08 12.84 20.29
N LEU A 451 15.40 12.13 19.20
CA LEU A 451 15.03 10.71 19.04
C LEU A 451 15.49 9.86 20.24
N ARG A 452 16.69 10.11 20.76
CA ARG A 452 17.23 9.45 21.96
C ARG A 452 16.55 9.93 23.27
N ILE A 453 16.10 11.18 23.35
CA ILE A 453 15.33 11.67 24.52
C ILE A 453 13.98 10.95 24.64
N LEU A 454 13.42 10.52 23.51
CA LEU A 454 12.10 9.92 23.41
C LEU A 454 12.09 8.39 23.66
N GLU A 455 13.19 7.77 24.09
CA GLU A 455 13.41 6.32 24.28
C GLU A 455 12.23 5.54 24.91
N GLU A 456 11.43 4.89 24.05
CA GLU A 456 10.82 3.56 24.21
C GLU A 456 10.84 2.88 22.81
N GLU A 457 10.93 1.55 22.74
CA GLU A 457 11.24 0.82 21.50
C GLU A 457 10.04 0.70 20.54
N GLY A 458 10.24 1.05 19.25
CA GLY A 458 9.43 0.54 18.14
C GLY A 458 8.68 1.55 17.26
N GLU A 459 8.25 2.70 17.77
CA GLU A 459 7.14 3.45 17.12
C GLU A 459 7.53 4.72 16.31
N ARG A 460 8.82 5.01 16.09
CA ARG A 460 9.28 6.28 15.43
C ARG A 460 9.97 6.10 14.08
N GLU A 461 9.50 5.14 13.29
CA GLU A 461 10.11 4.79 12.00
C GLU A 461 10.18 5.96 11.01
N ASP A 462 9.16 6.82 10.88
CA ASP A 462 9.19 7.93 9.91
C ASP A 462 10.28 8.97 10.22
N ILE A 463 10.50 9.29 11.49
CA ILE A 463 11.53 10.26 11.90
C ILE A 463 12.93 9.66 11.63
N ALA A 464 13.17 8.41 12.04
CA ALA A 464 14.42 7.72 11.77
C ALA A 464 14.68 7.55 10.26
N ARG A 465 13.62 7.29 9.48
CA ARG A 465 13.67 7.24 8.01
C ARG A 465 14.11 8.58 7.40
N ARG A 466 13.60 9.72 7.89
CA ARG A 466 13.99 11.07 7.40
C ARG A 466 15.45 11.39 7.72
N VAL A 467 15.91 11.06 8.94
CA VAL A 467 17.32 11.20 9.32
C VAL A 467 18.22 10.39 8.38
N ASN A 468 17.83 9.17 8.03
CA ASN A 468 18.59 8.32 7.10
C ASN A 468 18.48 8.80 5.63
N ALA A 469 17.31 9.26 5.19
CA ALA A 469 17.11 9.83 3.86
C ALA A 469 17.98 11.07 3.63
N SER A 470 17.99 12.01 4.58
CA SER A 470 18.85 13.19 4.55
C SER A 470 20.35 12.82 4.45
N LYS A 471 20.82 11.83 5.22
CA LYS A 471 22.20 11.31 5.09
C LYS A 471 22.50 10.75 3.70
N ASN A 472 21.58 9.96 3.13
CA ASN A 472 21.71 9.41 1.79
C ASN A 472 21.76 10.53 0.73
N GLU A 473 20.94 11.57 0.89
CA GLU A 473 20.91 12.74 0.01
C GLU A 473 22.21 13.55 0.04
N LYS A 474 22.89 13.65 1.18
CA LYS A 474 24.26 14.19 1.24
C LYS A 474 25.24 13.37 0.38
N LEU A 475 25.11 12.04 0.34
CA LEU A 475 25.96 11.17 -0.47
C LEU A 475 25.70 11.34 -1.98
N PHE A 476 24.44 11.60 -2.37
CA PHE A 476 24.07 11.90 -3.77
C PHE A 476 24.40 13.34 -4.20
N GLY A 477 24.86 14.20 -3.26
CA GLY A 477 25.09 15.62 -3.52
C GLY A 477 23.78 16.40 -3.72
N TRP A 478 22.71 15.98 -3.05
CA TRP A 478 21.36 16.56 -3.09
C TRP A 478 21.13 17.38 -1.81
N HIS A 479 21.90 18.46 -1.67
CA HIS A 479 22.05 19.20 -0.41
C HIS A 479 20.76 19.92 0.02
N GLU A 480 19.93 20.34 -0.94
CA GLU A 480 18.62 20.93 -0.68
C GLU A 480 17.65 19.90 -0.10
N ALA A 481 17.53 18.71 -0.71
CA ALA A 481 16.69 17.63 -0.20
C ALA A 481 17.12 17.21 1.22
N SER A 482 18.44 17.06 1.42
CA SER A 482 19.04 16.76 2.72
C SER A 482 18.68 17.80 3.79
N LEU A 483 18.69 19.08 3.44
CA LEU A 483 18.27 20.16 4.34
C LEU A 483 16.78 20.05 4.69
N PHE A 484 15.91 19.79 3.70
CA PHE A 484 14.47 19.64 3.92
C PHE A 484 14.09 18.42 4.77
N ASP A 485 14.73 17.26 4.58
CA ASP A 485 14.39 16.06 5.37
C ASP A 485 15.02 16.11 6.77
N ALA A 486 16.17 16.77 6.96
CA ALA A 486 16.71 17.08 8.28
C ALA A 486 15.83 18.07 9.06
N ALA A 487 15.37 19.15 8.41
CA ALA A 487 14.40 20.10 8.97
C ALA A 487 13.08 19.39 9.34
N SER A 488 12.59 18.49 8.48
CA SER A 488 11.40 17.67 8.75
C SER A 488 11.58 16.77 9.98
N ALA A 489 12.73 16.10 10.10
CA ALA A 489 13.01 15.22 11.23
C ALA A 489 13.09 16.00 12.55
N LYS A 490 13.80 17.13 12.58
CA LYS A 490 13.88 18.03 13.74
C LYS A 490 12.48 18.50 14.18
N ALA A 491 11.69 19.02 13.24
CA ALA A 491 10.34 19.52 13.51
C ALA A 491 9.42 18.49 14.18
N LEU A 492 9.44 17.24 13.71
CA LEU A 492 8.61 16.16 14.25
C LEU A 492 9.05 15.77 15.67
N VAL A 493 10.36 15.67 15.90
CA VAL A 493 10.95 15.38 17.21
C VAL A 493 10.61 16.46 18.23
N GLU A 494 10.77 17.74 17.86
CA GLU A 494 10.45 18.85 18.76
C GLU A 494 8.96 18.94 19.07
N SER A 495 8.08 18.74 18.06
CA SER A 495 6.64 18.66 18.29
C SER A 495 6.26 17.56 19.28
N GLU A 496 6.87 16.37 19.15
CA GLU A 496 6.59 15.25 20.05
C GLU A 496 7.09 15.51 21.48
N ILE A 497 8.29 16.08 21.63
CA ILE A 497 8.85 16.49 22.93
C ILE A 497 7.97 17.57 23.59
N ASP A 498 7.58 18.61 22.85
CA ASP A 498 6.83 19.75 23.38
C ASP A 498 5.35 19.41 23.66
N SER A 499 4.76 18.48 22.90
CA SER A 499 3.38 18.00 23.09
C SER A 499 3.22 16.94 24.18
N LYS A 500 4.34 16.39 24.69
CA LYS A 500 4.34 15.38 25.74
C LYS A 500 3.70 15.90 27.02
N ASP A 501 2.85 15.07 27.62
CA ASP A 501 2.12 15.32 28.87
C ASP A 501 1.22 16.58 28.87
N LYS A 502 0.90 17.15 27.70
CA LYS A 502 0.02 18.33 27.55
C LYS A 502 -1.47 17.99 27.57
N THR A 503 -2.24 18.85 28.21
CA THR A 503 -3.71 18.83 28.16
C THR A 503 -4.24 19.36 26.81
N PRO A 504 -5.49 19.04 26.42
CA PRO A 504 -6.09 19.54 25.18
C PRO A 504 -6.10 21.07 25.07
N ASP A 505 -6.38 21.79 26.15
CA ASP A 505 -6.38 23.27 26.16
C ASP A 505 -4.97 23.85 25.93
N GLU A 506 -3.93 23.23 26.51
CA GLU A 506 -2.54 23.61 26.27
C GLU A 506 -2.13 23.33 24.82
N LEU A 507 -2.46 22.14 24.29
CA LEU A 507 -2.19 21.77 22.90
C LEU A 507 -2.90 22.73 21.92
N LYS A 508 -4.16 23.07 22.19
CA LYS A 508 -4.94 24.02 21.39
C LYS A 508 -4.28 25.40 21.37
N LYS A 509 -3.88 25.89 22.53
CA LYS A 509 -3.17 27.17 22.64
C LYS A 509 -1.84 27.14 21.90
N MET A 510 -1.02 26.10 22.10
CA MET A 510 0.28 25.95 21.41
C MET A 510 0.12 25.91 19.89
N LEU A 511 -0.89 25.17 19.39
CA LEU A 511 -1.20 25.09 17.96
C LEU A 511 -1.64 26.46 17.40
N GLN A 512 -2.52 27.18 18.09
CA GLN A 512 -2.96 28.52 17.70
C GLN A 512 -1.79 29.53 17.68
N GLU A 513 -0.91 29.50 18.69
CA GLU A 513 0.27 30.36 18.78
C GLU A 513 1.27 30.04 17.63
N LYS A 514 1.53 28.75 17.36
CA LYS A 514 2.43 28.29 16.28
C LYS A 514 1.89 28.65 14.89
N ILE A 515 0.60 28.40 14.62
CA ILE A 515 -0.07 28.81 13.36
C ILE A 515 0.08 30.32 13.15
N SER A 516 -0.22 31.13 14.16
CA SER A 516 -0.13 32.59 14.09
C SER A 516 1.29 33.08 13.83
N ALA A 517 2.29 32.41 14.41
CA ALA A 517 3.70 32.72 14.20
C ALA A 517 4.15 32.43 12.76
N VAL A 518 3.82 31.25 12.23
CA VAL A 518 4.20 30.83 10.86
C VAL A 518 3.45 31.65 9.80
N GLU A 519 2.17 31.96 10.01
CA GLU A 519 1.42 32.88 9.14
C GLU A 519 2.11 34.23 9.01
N LYS A 520 2.53 34.80 10.15
CA LYS A 520 3.25 36.07 10.17
C LYS A 520 4.60 35.98 9.46
N GLN A 521 5.39 34.92 9.71
CA GLN A 521 6.67 34.69 9.02
C GLN A 521 6.52 34.65 7.51
N ILE A 522 5.53 33.91 7.00
CA ILE A 522 5.24 33.81 5.56
C ILE A 522 4.88 35.20 4.99
N VAL A 523 3.98 35.94 5.65
CA VAL A 523 3.53 37.28 5.21
C VAL A 523 4.69 38.30 5.20
N ASP A 524 5.53 38.32 6.25
CA ASP A 524 6.62 39.28 6.39
C ASP A 524 7.77 39.01 5.39
N SER A 525 7.95 37.76 4.94
CA SER A 525 9.10 37.34 4.12
C SER A 525 9.10 37.83 2.67
N ASN A 526 7.93 38.02 2.06
CA ASN A 526 7.74 38.16 0.60
C ASN A 526 8.34 37.01 -0.27
N VAL A 527 8.77 35.88 0.32
CA VAL A 527 9.26 34.72 -0.42
C VAL A 527 8.09 33.81 -0.78
N SER A 528 8.01 33.36 -2.03
CA SER A 528 7.05 32.32 -2.41
C SER A 528 7.56 30.96 -1.93
N VAL A 529 6.86 30.38 -0.96
CA VAL A 529 7.10 29.03 -0.42
C VAL A 529 5.87 28.16 -0.65
N GLY A 530 6.08 26.87 -0.94
CA GLY A 530 5.02 25.90 -1.25
C GLY A 530 4.62 25.05 -0.04
N TRP A 531 5.56 24.26 0.49
CA TRP A 531 5.27 23.27 1.52
C TRP A 531 4.90 23.85 2.86
N ALA A 532 5.55 24.95 3.26
CA ALA A 532 5.20 25.63 4.52
C ALA A 532 3.72 26.03 4.55
N VAL A 533 3.19 26.55 3.43
CA VAL A 533 1.77 26.91 3.31
C VAL A 533 0.88 25.66 3.30
N LEU A 534 1.27 24.61 2.58
CA LEU A 534 0.56 23.34 2.53
C LEU A 534 0.45 22.66 3.91
N TYR A 535 1.53 22.63 4.68
CA TYR A 535 1.55 22.09 6.05
C TYR A 535 0.76 22.98 7.01
N LEU A 536 0.87 24.30 6.90
CA LEU A 536 0.12 25.26 7.71
C LEU A 536 -1.39 25.17 7.49
N ASP A 537 -1.84 25.05 6.24
CA ASP A 537 -3.27 24.86 5.94
C ASP A 537 -3.77 23.48 6.40
N HIS A 538 -2.90 22.47 6.44
CA HIS A 538 -3.23 21.17 7.07
C HIS A 538 -3.26 21.26 8.60
N ALA A 539 -2.39 22.06 9.24
CA ALA A 539 -2.45 22.34 10.66
C ALA A 539 -3.75 23.07 11.06
N LYS A 540 -4.22 24.01 10.23
CA LYS A 540 -5.53 24.67 10.38
C LYS A 540 -6.71 23.71 10.19
N PHE A 541 -6.63 22.79 9.22
CA PHE A 541 -7.61 21.70 9.07
C PHE A 541 -7.74 20.91 10.38
N PHE A 542 -6.61 20.49 10.96
CA PHE A 542 -6.57 19.74 12.20
C PHE A 542 -7.04 20.55 13.42
N LEU A 543 -6.71 21.84 13.50
CA LEU A 543 -7.26 22.73 14.53
C LEU A 543 -8.78 22.80 14.45
N ALA A 544 -9.34 23.09 13.27
CA ALA A 544 -10.79 23.21 13.08
C ALA A 544 -11.51 21.87 13.28
N SER A 545 -10.88 20.75 12.90
CA SER A 545 -11.34 19.39 13.19
C SER A 545 -11.40 19.14 14.70
N ALA A 546 -10.36 19.56 15.44
CA ALA A 546 -10.35 19.43 16.89
C ALA A 546 -11.40 20.30 17.59
N GLU A 547 -11.62 21.52 17.12
CA GLU A 547 -12.68 22.39 17.63
C GLU A 547 -14.05 21.77 17.39
N TYR A 548 -14.29 21.26 16.18
CA TYR A 548 -15.51 20.54 15.83
C TYR A 548 -15.76 19.31 16.72
N TYR A 549 -14.77 18.43 16.90
CA TYR A 549 -14.90 17.28 17.80
C TYR A 549 -15.09 17.70 19.26
N SER A 550 -14.46 18.78 19.70
CA SER A 550 -14.63 19.32 21.06
C SER A 550 -15.99 19.95 21.31
N GLU A 551 -16.66 20.51 20.29
CA GLU A 551 -18.03 21.04 20.39
C GLU A 551 -19.09 19.94 20.51
N GLN A 552 -18.73 18.70 20.16
CA GLN A 552 -19.58 17.50 20.24
C GLN A 552 -19.12 16.56 21.38
N ASP A 553 -18.40 17.08 22.38
CA ASP A 553 -17.86 16.37 23.55
C ASP A 553 -16.86 15.21 23.27
N PHE A 554 -16.40 15.02 22.02
CA PHE A 554 -15.34 14.07 21.65
C PHE A 554 -13.93 14.61 21.98
N SER A 555 -13.70 14.85 23.27
CA SER A 555 -12.48 15.41 23.87
C SER A 555 -11.17 14.73 23.40
N ILE A 556 -11.29 13.44 23.12
CA ILE A 556 -10.24 12.52 22.68
C ILE A 556 -9.83 12.78 21.23
N SER A 557 -10.81 12.70 20.30
CA SER A 557 -10.63 13.04 18.90
C SER A 557 -10.10 14.47 18.76
N ALA A 558 -10.60 15.40 19.57
CA ALA A 558 -10.07 16.75 19.66
C ALA A 558 -8.58 16.76 20.03
N ALA A 559 -8.17 16.11 21.12
CA ALA A 559 -6.77 16.06 21.57
C ALA A 559 -5.81 15.50 20.50
N ASN A 560 -6.21 14.46 19.77
CA ASN A 560 -5.36 13.88 18.73
C ASN A 560 -5.28 14.73 17.47
N ASN A 561 -6.40 15.33 17.04
CA ASN A 561 -6.38 16.32 15.96
C ASN A 561 -5.47 17.50 16.33
N LEU A 562 -5.44 17.96 17.60
CA LEU A 562 -4.51 19.00 18.05
C LEU A 562 -3.04 18.57 17.96
N ARG A 563 -2.68 17.33 18.35
CA ARG A 563 -1.30 16.82 18.22
C ARG A 563 -0.86 16.70 16.76
N SER A 564 -1.72 16.19 15.88
CA SER A 564 -1.46 16.13 14.44
C SER A 564 -1.27 17.53 13.84
N GLY A 565 -2.15 18.47 14.22
CA GLY A 565 -2.05 19.88 13.81
C GLY A 565 -0.76 20.55 14.31
N LEU A 566 -0.34 20.27 15.54
CA LEU A 566 0.89 20.80 16.12
C LEU A 566 2.13 20.30 15.36
N SER A 567 2.21 19.00 15.08
CA SER A 567 3.30 18.43 14.26
C SER A 567 3.38 19.03 12.86
N LEU A 568 2.23 19.32 12.24
CA LEU A 568 2.17 20.03 10.97
C LEU A 568 2.55 21.50 11.07
N ALA A 569 2.26 22.17 12.18
CA ALA A 569 2.67 23.55 12.43
C ALA A 569 4.18 23.67 12.74
N TYR A 570 4.79 22.65 13.36
CA TYR A 570 6.26 22.55 13.49
C TYR A 570 6.92 22.28 12.13
N LEU A 571 6.39 21.34 11.34
CA LEU A 571 6.83 21.14 9.96
C LEU A 571 6.73 22.43 9.14
N ALA A 572 5.63 23.17 9.25
CA ALA A 572 5.44 24.41 8.52
C ALA A 572 6.49 25.49 8.87
N GLU A 573 6.93 25.59 10.13
CA GLU A 573 7.95 26.54 10.56
C GLU A 573 9.36 26.17 10.04
N GLU A 574 9.83 24.95 10.30
CA GLU A 574 11.17 24.52 9.89
C GLU A 574 11.31 24.45 8.36
N ILE A 575 10.26 24.00 7.66
CA ILE A 575 10.23 24.00 6.19
C ILE A 575 10.08 25.41 5.63
N PHE A 576 9.43 26.35 6.32
CA PHE A 576 9.45 27.76 5.92
C PHE A 576 10.89 28.31 5.91
N VAL A 577 11.70 28.01 6.92
CA VAL A 577 13.10 28.45 6.99
C VAL A 577 13.90 27.83 5.82
N ALA A 578 13.84 26.51 5.64
CA ALA A 578 14.55 25.82 4.56
C ALA A 578 14.12 26.31 3.16
N SER A 579 12.80 26.39 2.89
CA SER A 579 12.28 26.88 1.61
C SER A 579 12.66 28.35 1.36
N SER A 580 12.68 29.19 2.40
CA SER A 580 13.07 30.59 2.27
C SER A 580 14.54 30.74 1.87
N MET A 581 15.44 29.95 2.47
CA MET A 581 16.86 29.94 2.14
C MET A 581 17.11 29.45 0.70
N VAL A 582 16.55 28.29 0.35
CA VAL A 582 16.73 27.66 -0.98
C VAL A 582 16.13 28.51 -2.09
N ASN A 583 14.87 28.95 -1.95
CA ASN A 583 14.19 29.71 -3.00
C ASN A 583 14.82 31.09 -3.19
N SER A 584 15.20 31.80 -2.11
CA SER A 584 15.84 33.12 -2.24
C SER A 584 17.18 33.03 -2.97
N TYR A 585 18.04 32.08 -2.57
CA TYR A 585 19.35 31.86 -3.20
C TYR A 585 19.24 31.60 -4.71
N TYR A 586 18.37 30.67 -5.12
CA TYR A 586 18.26 30.28 -6.53
C TYR A 586 17.54 31.32 -7.40
N LEU A 587 16.65 32.13 -6.82
CA LEU A 587 16.04 33.27 -7.53
C LEU A 587 17.05 34.35 -7.92
N GLU A 588 18.16 34.49 -7.20
CA GLU A 588 19.24 35.44 -7.52
C GLU A 588 20.23 34.91 -8.58
N GLN A 589 20.35 33.59 -8.74
CA GLN A 589 21.33 32.98 -9.66
C GLN A 589 21.05 33.27 -11.15
N SER A 590 22.11 33.36 -11.94
CA SER A 590 21.99 33.52 -13.40
C SER A 590 21.62 32.21 -14.08
N VAL A 591 20.61 32.24 -14.97
CA VAL A 591 20.18 31.06 -15.75
C VAL A 591 21.32 30.62 -16.67
N VAL A 592 21.52 29.30 -16.78
CA VAL A 592 22.53 28.70 -17.67
C VAL A 592 22.10 28.86 -19.13
N GLU A 593 22.79 29.74 -19.87
CA GLU A 593 22.59 29.85 -21.32
C GLU A 593 23.00 28.55 -22.02
N ASN A 594 22.10 28.01 -22.85
CA ASN A 594 22.23 26.68 -23.47
C ASN A 594 22.26 25.50 -22.48
N ALA A 595 21.47 25.58 -21.39
CA ALA A 595 21.07 24.39 -20.63
C ALA A 595 20.28 23.42 -21.52
N VAL A 596 20.98 22.49 -22.17
CA VAL A 596 20.35 21.36 -22.87
C VAL A 596 19.89 20.35 -21.80
N PRO A 597 18.59 19.98 -21.73
CA PRO A 597 18.16 18.87 -20.87
C PRO A 597 18.90 17.61 -21.32
N VAL A 598 19.57 16.93 -20.38
CA VAL A 598 20.75 16.07 -20.63
C VAL A 598 20.59 15.11 -21.81
N SER A 599 21.00 15.60 -22.99
CA SER A 599 20.99 14.88 -24.25
C SER A 599 21.91 15.61 -25.22
N SER A 600 22.77 14.87 -25.92
CA SER A 600 23.91 15.36 -26.73
C SER A 600 25.05 16.06 -25.96
N VAL A 601 26.09 15.28 -25.66
CA VAL A 601 27.45 15.78 -25.38
C VAL A 601 28.10 16.17 -26.71
N SER A 602 28.88 17.26 -26.73
CA SER A 602 29.72 17.66 -27.85
C SER A 602 31.21 17.64 -27.47
N ASP A 603 32.07 17.19 -28.38
CA ASP A 603 33.49 16.89 -28.12
C ASP A 603 34.39 18.15 -28.00
N PRO A 604 35.37 18.14 -27.07
CA PRO A 604 36.62 18.89 -27.19
C PRO A 604 37.67 18.12 -28.01
N LYS A 605 38.68 18.83 -28.53
CA LYS A 605 39.57 18.37 -29.62
C LYS A 605 40.87 17.67 -29.17
N GLU A 606 41.43 16.89 -30.11
CA GLU A 606 42.86 16.60 -30.43
C GLU A 606 43.91 16.87 -29.32
N ASP A 607 44.76 15.91 -28.88
CA ASP A 607 45.44 14.83 -29.62
C ASP A 607 45.58 13.51 -28.80
N ASP A 608 45.45 12.34 -29.45
CA ASP A 608 46.45 11.23 -29.42
C ASP A 608 46.00 9.98 -30.22
N PHE A 609 46.61 9.77 -31.40
CA PHE A 609 46.18 8.81 -32.42
C PHE A 609 46.70 7.36 -32.21
N VAL A 610 46.19 6.66 -31.18
CA VAL A 610 46.29 5.17 -31.10
C VAL A 610 44.96 4.52 -30.69
N LEU A 611 44.17 5.18 -29.83
CA LEU A 611 42.89 4.64 -29.32
C LEU A 611 41.80 4.50 -30.42
N VAL A 612 41.89 5.32 -31.47
CA VAL A 612 40.90 5.47 -32.55
C VAL A 612 40.63 4.15 -33.30
N GLY A 613 41.64 3.28 -33.46
CA GLY A 613 41.48 2.00 -34.16
C GLY A 613 40.54 1.02 -33.43
N ILE A 614 40.57 1.03 -32.09
CA ILE A 614 39.69 0.19 -31.26
C ILE A 614 38.29 0.81 -31.19
N LEU A 615 38.21 2.13 -31.06
CA LEU A 615 36.96 2.89 -31.05
C LEU A 615 36.17 2.76 -32.36
N LEU A 616 36.82 2.79 -33.53
CA LEU A 616 36.14 2.62 -34.82
C LEU A 616 35.50 1.23 -34.98
N PHE A 617 36.11 0.18 -34.40
CA PHE A 617 35.53 -1.15 -34.40
C PHE A 617 34.31 -1.22 -33.48
N SER A 618 34.37 -0.63 -32.27
CA SER A 618 33.19 -0.52 -31.40
C SER A 618 32.10 0.38 -31.98
N LEU A 619 32.46 1.46 -32.70
CA LEU A 619 31.48 2.37 -33.31
C LEU A 619 30.73 1.69 -34.46
N ALA A 620 31.44 0.93 -35.31
CA ALA A 620 30.82 0.14 -36.37
C ALA A 620 29.90 -0.96 -35.82
N PHE A 621 30.31 -1.62 -34.73
CA PHE A 621 29.50 -2.61 -34.03
C PHE A 621 28.24 -1.98 -33.40
N SER A 622 28.40 -0.85 -32.70
CA SER A 622 27.30 -0.08 -32.11
C SER A 622 26.34 0.49 -33.16
N LEU A 623 26.82 0.89 -34.34
CA LEU A 623 25.97 1.36 -35.44
C LEU A 623 25.13 0.22 -36.02
N VAL A 624 25.69 -0.99 -36.13
CA VAL A 624 24.93 -2.20 -36.51
C VAL A 624 23.90 -2.53 -35.43
N LEU A 625 24.26 -2.44 -34.14
CA LEU A 625 23.33 -2.63 -33.03
C LEU A 625 22.19 -1.60 -33.05
N LEU A 626 22.50 -0.33 -33.32
CA LEU A 626 21.53 0.77 -33.42
C LEU A 626 20.59 0.58 -34.62
N LEU A 627 21.09 0.12 -35.78
CA LEU A 627 20.26 -0.19 -36.94
C LEU A 627 19.37 -1.42 -36.70
N VAL A 628 19.85 -2.41 -35.94
CA VAL A 628 19.04 -3.53 -35.44
C VAL A 628 17.98 -3.02 -34.45
N LEU A 629 18.31 -2.09 -33.56
CA LEU A 629 17.38 -1.49 -32.58
C LEU A 629 16.30 -0.62 -33.25
N ILE A 630 16.68 0.18 -34.25
CA ILE A 630 15.75 0.97 -35.08
C ILE A 630 14.87 0.03 -35.91
N GLY A 631 15.42 -1.03 -36.48
CA GLY A 631 14.66 -2.10 -37.15
C GLY A 631 13.69 -2.82 -36.20
N PHE A 632 14.10 -3.05 -34.96
CA PHE A 632 13.31 -3.67 -33.89
C PHE A 632 12.14 -2.76 -33.45
N ILE A 633 12.39 -1.46 -33.26
CA ILE A 633 11.37 -0.46 -32.90
C ILE A 633 10.40 -0.24 -34.07
N ALA A 634 10.91 -0.06 -35.29
CA ALA A 634 10.10 0.12 -36.50
C ALA A 634 9.24 -1.12 -36.81
N SER A 635 9.77 -2.33 -36.58
CA SER A 635 9.00 -3.58 -36.70
C SER A 635 7.96 -3.78 -35.60
N HIS A 636 7.98 -3.02 -34.50
CA HIS A 636 7.11 -3.28 -33.34
C HIS A 636 5.79 -2.48 -33.33
N LYS A 637 5.57 -1.54 -34.26
CA LYS A 637 4.34 -0.72 -34.30
C LYS A 637 3.08 -1.44 -34.82
N HIS A 638 3.18 -2.72 -35.20
CA HIS A 638 2.02 -3.55 -35.55
C HIS A 638 2.06 -4.95 -34.91
N LYS A 639 0.94 -5.33 -34.26
CA LYS A 639 0.64 -6.61 -33.58
C LYS A 639 1.64 -6.98 -32.46
N LYS A 640 1.29 -6.59 -31.23
CA LYS A 640 2.01 -6.94 -29.98
C LYS A 640 1.40 -8.22 -29.39
N PHE A 641 2.19 -9.29 -29.31
CA PHE A 641 1.93 -10.42 -28.40
C PHE A 641 2.53 -10.03 -27.04
N SER A 642 1.75 -10.09 -25.96
CA SER A 642 2.21 -9.82 -24.60
C SER A 642 1.74 -10.97 -23.72
N ILE A 643 2.68 -11.66 -23.06
CA ILE A 643 2.40 -12.87 -22.28
C ILE A 643 1.28 -12.59 -21.27
N GLU A 644 1.39 -11.51 -20.50
CA GLU A 644 0.42 -11.05 -19.52
C GLU A 644 -0.99 -10.82 -20.11
N ARG A 645 -1.09 -10.26 -21.33
CA ARG A 645 -2.39 -10.07 -22.01
C ARG A 645 -3.01 -11.40 -22.44
N GLU A 646 -2.18 -12.34 -22.88
CA GLU A 646 -2.63 -13.66 -23.31
C GLU A 646 -3.02 -14.53 -22.10
N SER A 647 -2.26 -14.48 -21.01
CA SER A 647 -2.64 -15.05 -19.71
C SER A 647 -3.97 -14.48 -19.22
N LEU A 648 -4.17 -13.16 -19.26
CA LEU A 648 -5.44 -12.52 -18.89
C LEU A 648 -6.59 -12.98 -19.81
N HIS A 649 -6.32 -13.15 -21.11
CA HIS A 649 -7.30 -13.67 -22.07
C HIS A 649 -7.69 -15.13 -21.76
N LEU A 650 -6.74 -15.99 -21.42
CA LEU A 650 -6.98 -17.38 -21.04
C LEU A 650 -7.70 -17.50 -19.69
N LYS A 651 -7.33 -16.70 -18.68
CA LYS A 651 -8.08 -16.59 -17.41
C LYS A 651 -9.54 -16.22 -17.67
N LYS A 652 -9.79 -15.25 -18.57
CA LYS A 652 -11.15 -14.92 -19.01
C LYS A 652 -11.85 -16.08 -19.73
N LEU A 653 -11.17 -16.78 -20.65
CA LEU A 653 -11.77 -17.92 -21.38
C LEU A 653 -12.11 -19.11 -20.45
N ILE A 654 -11.37 -19.30 -19.36
CA ILE A 654 -11.69 -20.26 -18.29
C ILE A 654 -12.98 -19.81 -17.58
N LYS A 655 -13.05 -18.54 -17.13
CA LYS A 655 -14.26 -17.99 -16.48
C LYS A 655 -15.49 -18.05 -17.40
N ASP A 656 -15.33 -17.68 -18.67
CA ASP A 656 -16.39 -17.77 -19.68
C ASP A 656 -16.86 -19.24 -19.87
N ALA A 657 -15.96 -20.22 -19.80
CA ALA A 657 -16.33 -21.64 -19.85
C ALA A 657 -17.11 -22.08 -18.60
N ASP A 658 -16.68 -21.68 -17.40
CA ASP A 658 -17.39 -21.97 -16.14
C ASP A 658 -18.81 -21.36 -16.13
N VAL A 659 -18.95 -20.09 -16.55
CA VAL A 659 -20.26 -19.41 -16.69
C VAL A 659 -21.16 -20.11 -17.72
N ASN A 660 -20.62 -20.54 -18.86
CA ASN A 660 -21.39 -21.22 -19.89
C ASN A 660 -21.85 -22.63 -19.45
N LEU A 661 -21.14 -23.28 -18.52
CA LEU A 661 -21.60 -24.53 -17.91
C LEU A 661 -22.79 -24.26 -16.97
N LEU A 662 -22.70 -23.25 -16.11
CA LEU A 662 -23.77 -22.86 -15.18
C LEU A 662 -25.06 -22.45 -15.91
N ARG A 663 -24.94 -21.81 -17.08
CA ARG A 663 -26.07 -21.45 -17.95
C ARG A 663 -26.62 -22.60 -18.81
N GLY A 664 -25.97 -23.77 -18.79
CA GLY A 664 -26.32 -24.91 -19.65
C GLY A 664 -26.01 -24.73 -21.13
N GLU A 665 -25.22 -23.72 -21.50
CA GLU A 665 -24.80 -23.42 -22.88
C GLU A 665 -23.73 -24.41 -23.39
N ILE A 666 -22.98 -25.05 -22.49
CA ILE A 666 -22.08 -26.17 -22.77
C ILE A 666 -22.30 -27.34 -21.79
N ASN A 667 -21.99 -28.56 -22.24
CA ASN A 667 -22.05 -29.75 -21.39
C ASN A 667 -20.72 -29.96 -20.62
N ALA A 668 -20.76 -30.78 -19.56
CA ALA A 668 -19.61 -31.04 -18.69
C ALA A 668 -18.37 -31.59 -19.44
N GLU A 669 -18.57 -32.44 -20.46
CA GLU A 669 -17.48 -32.97 -21.29
C GLU A 669 -16.79 -31.86 -22.10
N LYS A 670 -17.56 -30.96 -22.71
CA LYS A 670 -17.01 -29.82 -23.47
C LYS A 670 -16.36 -28.78 -22.55
N HIS A 671 -16.91 -28.57 -21.36
CA HIS A 671 -16.33 -27.72 -20.31
C HIS A 671 -14.95 -28.22 -19.88
N ALA A 672 -14.83 -29.48 -19.46
CA ALA A 672 -13.54 -30.08 -19.06
C ALA A 672 -12.49 -29.97 -20.17
N ASN A 673 -12.84 -30.32 -21.41
CA ASN A 673 -11.94 -30.23 -22.58
C ASN A 673 -11.52 -28.80 -22.98
N LEU A 674 -12.22 -27.77 -22.51
CA LEU A 674 -11.83 -26.37 -22.66
C LEU A 674 -10.95 -25.93 -21.49
N LYS A 675 -11.37 -26.23 -20.25
CA LYS A 675 -10.65 -25.86 -19.03
C LYS A 675 -9.26 -26.48 -18.98
N ASP A 676 -9.13 -27.79 -19.23
CA ASP A 676 -7.83 -28.48 -19.31
C ASP A 676 -6.88 -27.84 -20.31
N ARG A 677 -7.39 -27.44 -21.47
CA ARG A 677 -6.60 -26.83 -22.55
C ARG A 677 -6.13 -25.44 -22.18
N TYR A 678 -7.03 -24.58 -21.70
CA TYR A 678 -6.68 -23.23 -21.31
C TYR A 678 -5.74 -23.21 -20.10
N MET A 679 -5.86 -24.16 -19.16
CA MET A 679 -4.91 -24.30 -18.04
C MET A 679 -3.53 -24.83 -18.49
N GLN A 680 -3.45 -25.74 -19.47
CA GLN A 680 -2.17 -26.13 -20.08
C GLN A 680 -1.49 -24.97 -20.82
N GLU A 681 -2.27 -24.13 -21.49
CA GLU A 681 -1.75 -22.98 -22.23
C GLU A 681 -1.35 -21.83 -21.30
N LEU A 682 -2.11 -21.61 -20.22
CA LEU A 682 -1.79 -20.65 -19.16
C LEU A 682 -0.51 -21.05 -18.42
N SER A 683 -0.39 -22.31 -17.97
CA SER A 683 0.82 -22.79 -17.28
C SER A 683 2.06 -22.76 -18.17
N PHE A 684 1.93 -23.02 -19.48
CA PHE A 684 3.02 -22.81 -20.43
C PHE A 684 3.45 -21.33 -20.49
N LEU A 685 2.51 -20.39 -20.64
CA LEU A 685 2.82 -18.96 -20.68
C LEU A 685 3.40 -18.45 -19.36
N GLU A 686 2.97 -18.98 -18.22
CA GLU A 686 3.52 -18.67 -16.90
C GLU A 686 4.94 -19.23 -16.72
N SER A 687 5.24 -20.42 -17.26
CA SER A 687 6.60 -20.97 -17.28
C SER A 687 7.56 -20.15 -18.15
N GLU A 688 7.13 -19.73 -19.34
CA GLU A 688 7.90 -18.84 -20.22
C GLU A 688 8.07 -17.45 -19.58
N ARG A 689 7.04 -16.94 -18.87
CA ARG A 689 7.15 -15.71 -18.08
C ARG A 689 8.21 -15.85 -16.98
N LYS A 690 8.25 -16.97 -16.28
CA LYS A 690 9.22 -17.27 -15.20
C LYS A 690 10.64 -17.47 -15.70
N GLU A 691 10.84 -18.13 -16.84
CA GLU A 691 12.16 -18.23 -17.47
C GLU A 691 12.65 -16.85 -17.94
N ARG A 692 11.77 -16.07 -18.58
CA ARG A 692 12.08 -14.70 -19.00
C ARG A 692 12.36 -13.78 -17.82
N ALA A 693 11.69 -14.01 -16.70
CA ALA A 693 11.86 -13.28 -15.45
C ALA A 693 13.29 -13.39 -14.93
N MET A 694 13.79 -14.62 -14.78
CA MET A 694 15.14 -14.90 -14.29
C MET A 694 16.20 -14.19 -15.16
N HIS A 695 16.09 -14.28 -16.49
CA HIS A 695 16.98 -13.57 -17.40
C HIS A 695 16.95 -12.03 -17.22
N VAL A 696 15.79 -11.42 -16.99
CA VAL A 696 15.68 -9.97 -16.75
C VAL A 696 16.32 -9.57 -15.42
N ILE A 697 16.12 -10.37 -14.36
CA ILE A 697 16.70 -10.13 -13.03
C ILE A 697 18.23 -10.20 -13.12
N SER A 698 18.79 -11.28 -13.69
CA SER A 698 20.24 -11.43 -13.85
C SER A 698 20.87 -10.33 -14.72
N ILE A 699 20.14 -9.81 -15.72
CA ILE A 699 20.57 -8.62 -16.49
C ILE A 699 20.66 -7.36 -15.61
N ASP A 700 19.69 -7.13 -14.72
CA ASP A 700 19.67 -5.99 -13.79
C ASP A 700 20.80 -6.09 -12.76
N ASP A 701 21.01 -7.27 -12.19
CA ASP A 701 22.09 -7.58 -11.23
C ASP A 701 23.46 -7.30 -11.85
N TYR A 702 23.75 -7.90 -13.02
CA TYR A 702 25.03 -7.70 -13.70
C TYR A 702 25.23 -6.25 -14.16
N SER A 703 24.17 -5.55 -14.59
CA SER A 703 24.25 -4.14 -14.95
C SER A 703 24.58 -3.26 -13.73
N THR A 704 23.98 -3.55 -12.58
CA THR A 704 24.21 -2.84 -11.31
C THR A 704 25.63 -3.09 -10.80
N GLU A 705 26.10 -4.35 -10.83
CA GLU A 705 27.46 -4.70 -10.42
C GLU A 705 28.52 -4.07 -11.35
N ILE A 706 28.26 -4.01 -12.67
CA ILE A 706 29.08 -3.29 -13.65
C ILE A 706 29.21 -1.80 -13.30
N ASN A 707 28.10 -1.14 -12.94
CA ASN A 707 28.12 0.27 -12.55
C ASN A 707 28.97 0.50 -11.30
N SER A 708 28.77 -0.31 -10.25
CA SER A 708 29.59 -0.25 -9.03
C SER A 708 31.10 -0.43 -9.29
N TYR A 709 31.49 -1.33 -10.19
CA TYR A 709 32.91 -1.48 -10.55
C TYR A 709 33.44 -0.34 -11.43
N ASN A 710 32.61 0.32 -12.25
CA ASN A 710 33.00 1.52 -12.98
C ASN A 710 33.27 2.69 -12.01
N GLU A 711 32.43 2.89 -11.00
CA GLU A 711 32.61 3.89 -9.93
C GLU A 711 33.89 3.62 -9.12
N LYS A 712 34.11 2.37 -8.69
CA LYS A 712 35.36 1.97 -7.99
C LYS A 712 36.62 2.26 -8.82
N ILE A 713 36.55 2.19 -10.16
CA ILE A 713 37.65 2.60 -11.05
C ILE A 713 37.79 4.12 -11.15
N PHE A 714 36.67 4.86 -11.15
CA PHE A 714 36.66 6.32 -11.12
C PHE A 714 37.30 6.85 -9.82
N ASP A 715 36.90 6.29 -8.67
CA ASP A 715 37.48 6.65 -7.36
C ASP A 715 38.95 6.26 -7.23
N LEU A 716 39.38 5.12 -7.78
CA LEU A 716 40.81 4.79 -7.87
C LEU A 716 41.60 5.87 -8.62
N ARG A 717 41.05 6.44 -9.72
CA ARG A 717 41.70 7.54 -10.45
C ARG A 717 41.72 8.82 -9.63
N LYS A 718 40.62 9.14 -8.94
CA LYS A 718 40.52 10.28 -8.02
C LYS A 718 41.57 10.18 -6.90
N HIS A 719 41.70 9.01 -6.27
CA HIS A 719 42.67 8.73 -5.21
C HIS A 719 44.13 8.75 -5.70
N LEU A 720 44.41 8.32 -6.94
CA LEU A 720 45.73 8.48 -7.54
C LEU A 720 46.06 9.97 -7.76
N ASN A 721 45.11 10.74 -8.30
CA ASN A 721 45.29 12.17 -8.56
C ASN A 721 45.49 13.00 -7.27
N THR A 722 44.85 12.60 -6.17
CA THR A 722 45.04 13.21 -4.84
C THR A 722 46.21 12.63 -4.05
N LYS A 723 46.99 11.70 -4.63
CA LYS A 723 48.12 10.99 -4.00
C LYS A 723 47.77 10.18 -2.74
N LEU A 724 46.52 9.77 -2.60
CA LEU A 724 46.05 8.89 -1.51
C LEU A 724 46.49 7.43 -1.70
N ILE A 725 46.82 7.02 -2.93
CA ILE A 725 47.34 5.68 -3.27
C ILE A 725 48.57 5.77 -4.17
N SER A 726 49.40 4.72 -4.16
CA SER A 726 50.58 4.64 -5.03
C SER A 726 50.22 4.20 -6.47
N GLU A 727 51.06 4.54 -7.45
CA GLU A 727 50.91 4.04 -8.83
C GLU A 727 50.86 2.50 -8.91
N THR A 728 51.66 1.82 -8.09
CA THR A 728 51.73 0.35 -8.05
C THR A 728 50.42 -0.24 -7.55
N GLU A 729 49.86 0.34 -6.48
CA GLU A 729 48.58 -0.07 -5.92
C GLU A 729 47.41 0.25 -6.86
N PHE A 730 47.42 1.41 -7.51
CA PHE A 730 46.47 1.76 -8.57
C PHE A 730 46.52 0.75 -9.72
N LYS A 731 47.71 0.40 -10.23
CA LYS A 731 47.88 -0.61 -11.29
C LYS A 731 47.36 -1.99 -10.87
N GLN A 732 47.55 -2.38 -9.60
CA GLN A 732 47.05 -3.65 -9.07
C GLN A 732 45.51 -3.65 -8.96
N LYS A 733 44.91 -2.70 -8.23
CA LYS A 733 43.46 -2.63 -8.02
C LYS A 733 42.69 -2.36 -9.32
N SER A 734 43.23 -1.52 -10.20
CA SER A 734 42.62 -1.26 -11.52
C SER A 734 42.57 -2.54 -12.37
N LYS A 735 43.63 -3.37 -12.35
CA LYS A 735 43.65 -4.66 -13.07
C LYS A 735 42.61 -5.64 -12.51
N GLU A 736 42.44 -5.67 -11.19
CA GLU A 736 41.43 -6.50 -10.52
C GLU A 736 40.00 -6.10 -10.94
N TYR A 737 39.66 -4.81 -10.85
CA TYR A 737 38.33 -4.30 -11.20
C TYR A 737 38.04 -4.42 -12.71
N LEU A 738 39.04 -4.20 -13.57
CA LEU A 738 38.92 -4.46 -15.00
C LEU A 738 38.66 -5.93 -15.31
N SER A 739 39.29 -6.86 -14.58
CA SER A 739 39.03 -8.30 -14.74
C SER A 739 37.61 -8.67 -14.33
N LYS A 740 37.07 -8.06 -13.27
CA LYS A 740 35.67 -8.23 -12.85
C LYS A 740 34.68 -7.67 -13.86
N LEU A 741 34.94 -6.47 -14.41
CA LEU A 741 34.10 -5.88 -15.46
C LEU A 741 34.01 -6.71 -16.74
N ILE A 742 35.05 -7.47 -17.10
CA ILE A 742 35.03 -8.36 -18.27
C ILE A 742 34.12 -9.57 -18.00
N ASP A 743 34.30 -10.25 -16.86
CA ASP A 743 33.47 -11.40 -16.43
C ASP A 743 31.98 -11.03 -16.35
N LEU A 744 31.65 -9.87 -15.77
CA LEU A 744 30.27 -9.40 -15.67
C LEU A 744 29.66 -9.04 -17.03
N LYS A 745 30.44 -8.50 -17.96
CA LYS A 745 29.96 -8.20 -19.33
C LYS A 745 29.70 -9.47 -20.14
N GLU A 746 30.53 -10.51 -20.00
CA GLU A 746 30.32 -11.80 -20.67
C GLU A 746 29.04 -12.50 -20.16
N LYS A 747 28.77 -12.41 -18.85
CA LYS A 747 27.51 -12.88 -18.25
C LYS A 747 26.30 -12.08 -18.74
N LEU A 748 26.39 -10.75 -18.74
CA LEU A 748 25.35 -9.87 -19.27
C LEU A 748 25.02 -10.16 -20.75
N GLU A 749 26.03 -10.38 -21.60
CA GLU A 749 25.84 -10.77 -23.00
C GLU A 749 25.17 -12.15 -23.14
N THR A 750 25.49 -13.09 -22.25
CA THR A 750 24.88 -14.43 -22.21
C THR A 750 23.38 -14.36 -21.92
N GLU A 751 22.97 -13.60 -20.90
CA GLU A 751 21.56 -13.41 -20.51
C GLU A 751 20.77 -12.64 -21.58
N LEU A 752 21.33 -11.56 -22.14
CA LEU A 752 20.76 -10.85 -23.29
C LEU A 752 20.58 -11.79 -24.50
N GLY A 753 21.54 -12.68 -24.72
CA GLY A 753 21.50 -13.74 -25.72
C GLY A 753 20.35 -14.73 -25.50
N ALA A 754 20.11 -15.17 -24.27
CA ALA A 754 19.01 -16.07 -23.91
C ALA A 754 17.64 -15.40 -24.15
N LEU A 755 17.44 -14.19 -23.61
CA LEU A 755 16.21 -13.42 -23.75
C LEU A 755 15.87 -13.10 -25.22
N SER A 756 16.89 -12.94 -26.08
CA SER A 756 16.69 -12.77 -27.53
C SER A 756 16.13 -14.02 -28.22
N LYS A 757 16.57 -15.23 -27.81
CA LYS A 757 16.11 -16.52 -28.37
C LYS A 757 14.66 -16.79 -27.98
N GLN A 758 14.32 -16.57 -26.71
CA GLN A 758 12.99 -16.79 -26.17
C GLN A 758 11.93 -15.91 -26.88
N LYS A 759 12.28 -14.66 -27.23
CA LYS A 759 11.42 -13.79 -28.04
C LYS A 759 11.10 -14.35 -29.44
N VAL A 760 12.00 -15.14 -30.03
CA VAL A 760 11.77 -15.82 -31.32
C VAL A 760 10.85 -17.03 -31.14
N GLN A 761 10.98 -17.77 -30.03
CA GLN A 761 10.13 -18.91 -29.68
C GLN A 761 8.66 -18.50 -29.56
N LEU A 762 8.37 -17.47 -28.73
CA LEU A 762 7.02 -16.93 -28.53
C LEU A 762 6.39 -16.38 -29.82
N LYS A 763 7.20 -15.85 -30.76
CA LYS A 763 6.72 -15.34 -32.05
C LYS A 763 6.32 -16.43 -33.05
N ASN A 764 6.76 -17.67 -32.83
CA ASN A 764 6.45 -18.82 -33.70
C ASN A 764 5.19 -19.60 -33.28
N ILE A 765 4.57 -19.23 -32.15
CA ILE A 765 3.31 -19.81 -31.67
C ILE A 765 2.16 -19.26 -32.54
N ASN A 766 1.71 -20.07 -33.51
CA ASN A 766 0.73 -19.65 -34.52
C ASN A 766 -0.71 -20.08 -34.15
N LEU A 767 -1.35 -19.30 -33.28
CA LEU A 767 -2.72 -19.51 -32.78
C LEU A 767 -3.79 -19.52 -33.89
N ASP A 768 -3.58 -18.79 -34.99
CA ASP A 768 -4.51 -18.77 -36.14
C ASP A 768 -4.66 -20.14 -36.85
N SER A 769 -3.78 -21.11 -36.55
CA SER A 769 -3.81 -22.44 -37.20
C SER A 769 -4.83 -23.43 -36.62
N ILE A 770 -5.48 -23.11 -35.49
CA ILE A 770 -6.29 -24.06 -34.70
C ILE A 770 -7.81 -23.88 -34.91
N VAL A 771 -8.26 -22.75 -35.47
CA VAL A 771 -9.70 -22.42 -35.66
C VAL A 771 -10.40 -23.27 -36.74
N ASN A 772 -9.67 -24.04 -37.56
CA ASN A 772 -10.20 -24.65 -38.78
C ASN A 772 -10.27 -26.20 -38.81
N LYS A 773 -10.43 -26.85 -37.65
CA LYS A 773 -10.65 -28.31 -37.53
C LYS A 773 -11.76 -28.72 -36.55
N SER A 774 -12.91 -28.06 -36.63
CA SER A 774 -14.11 -28.44 -35.83
C SER A 774 -15.44 -28.32 -36.60
N ASN A 775 -15.42 -28.46 -37.93
CA ASN A 775 -16.64 -28.69 -38.72
C ASN A 775 -16.88 -30.19 -38.94
N LEU A 776 -17.55 -30.83 -37.98
CA LEU A 776 -18.35 -32.04 -38.22
C LEU A 776 -19.83 -31.65 -38.08
N PRO A 777 -20.69 -31.98 -39.06
CA PRO A 777 -22.06 -31.47 -39.08
C PRO A 777 -22.93 -32.16 -38.02
N VAL A 778 -23.69 -31.35 -37.28
CA VAL A 778 -24.77 -31.83 -36.41
C VAL A 778 -25.91 -32.36 -37.28
N VAL A 779 -26.12 -33.67 -37.26
CA VAL A 779 -27.31 -34.28 -37.86
C VAL A 779 -28.48 -34.13 -36.88
N VAL A 780 -29.51 -33.40 -37.30
CA VAL A 780 -30.77 -33.26 -36.56
C VAL A 780 -31.65 -34.48 -36.84
N GLY A 781 -32.13 -35.15 -35.79
CA GLY A 781 -33.09 -36.24 -35.89
C GLY A 781 -33.99 -36.31 -34.65
N LYS A 782 -35.31 -36.22 -34.85
CA LYS A 782 -36.32 -36.39 -33.80
C LYS A 782 -36.84 -37.84 -33.74
N GLU A 783 -37.33 -38.20 -32.55
CA GLU A 783 -38.32 -39.27 -32.28
C GLU A 783 -37.97 -40.73 -32.60
N SER A 784 -37.91 -41.57 -31.56
CA SER A 784 -38.99 -42.55 -31.26
C SER A 784 -38.66 -43.43 -30.03
N LEU A 785 -39.68 -44.12 -29.52
CA LEU A 785 -39.69 -44.87 -28.25
C LEU A 785 -39.14 -46.31 -28.35
N VAL A 786 -39.09 -46.99 -27.18
CA VAL A 786 -39.14 -48.47 -26.97
C VAL A 786 -37.81 -49.20 -26.60
N ASN A 787 -37.55 -49.25 -25.28
CA ASN A 787 -37.49 -50.46 -24.43
C ASN A 787 -36.30 -51.47 -24.45
N VAL A 788 -36.07 -52.07 -23.27
CA VAL A 788 -35.31 -53.31 -22.90
C VAL A 788 -33.75 -53.31 -22.92
N LYS A 789 -33.16 -53.10 -21.72
CA LYS A 789 -32.42 -54.05 -20.83
C LYS A 789 -31.37 -55.07 -21.42
N PRO A 790 -30.42 -55.60 -20.59
CA PRO A 790 -28.97 -55.33 -20.76
C PRO A 790 -28.05 -56.59 -20.85
N VAL A 791 -26.75 -56.46 -20.52
CA VAL A 791 -25.83 -57.46 -19.89
C VAL A 791 -24.59 -57.93 -20.70
N ARG A 792 -23.39 -57.82 -20.08
CA ARG A 792 -22.09 -58.56 -20.29
C ARG A 792 -21.33 -58.38 -21.63
N SER A 793 -20.01 -58.60 -21.75
CA SER A 793 -18.88 -58.67 -20.78
C SER A 793 -17.52 -58.83 -21.50
N PHE A 794 -16.45 -58.27 -20.93
CA PHE A 794 -15.04 -58.75 -20.96
C PHE A 794 -14.45 -59.40 -22.23
N LYS A 795 -13.40 -58.79 -22.82
CA LYS A 795 -11.98 -59.22 -22.67
C LYS A 795 -10.96 -58.34 -23.45
N LYS A 796 -9.84 -58.04 -22.77
CA LYS A 796 -8.50 -57.65 -23.30
C LYS A 796 -7.68 -58.95 -23.57
N PRO A 797 -6.39 -58.92 -23.99
CA PRO A 797 -5.72 -58.13 -25.05
C PRO A 797 -4.70 -58.97 -25.89
N VAL A 798 -4.16 -58.47 -27.01
CA VAL A 798 -2.80 -58.84 -27.50
C VAL A 798 -2.13 -57.64 -28.22
N GLN A 799 -0.80 -57.51 -28.09
CA GLN A 799 0.12 -56.51 -28.68
C GLN A 799 0.76 -57.01 -30.03
N PRO A 800 1.79 -56.39 -30.64
CA PRO A 800 1.93 -54.99 -31.11
C PRO A 800 2.57 -54.83 -32.53
N ASN A 801 2.50 -53.60 -33.09
CA ASN A 801 3.54 -52.93 -33.92
C ASN A 801 3.94 -53.48 -35.33
N PRO A 802 4.65 -52.69 -36.21
CA PRO A 802 4.63 -51.21 -36.39
C PRO A 802 4.82 -50.68 -37.86
N VAL A 803 4.94 -49.33 -38.00
CA VAL A 803 5.86 -48.56 -38.91
C VAL A 803 5.44 -48.07 -40.35
N THR A 804 5.12 -46.77 -40.39
CA THR A 804 5.52 -45.65 -41.31
C THR A 804 5.12 -45.47 -42.81
N LYS A 805 4.38 -44.37 -43.03
CA LYS A 805 4.64 -43.14 -43.87
C LYS A 805 5.21 -43.20 -45.32
N LYS A 806 4.55 -42.42 -46.20
CA LYS A 806 5.11 -41.59 -47.32
C LYS A 806 4.22 -40.35 -47.53
N ALA A 807 4.77 -39.13 -47.68
CA ALA A 807 4.88 -38.30 -48.91
C ALA A 807 3.53 -37.71 -49.44
N SER A 808 3.39 -36.52 -50.05
CA SER A 808 4.30 -35.41 -50.45
C SER A 808 3.53 -34.12 -50.87
N LYS A 809 4.26 -32.99 -51.00
CA LYS A 809 4.08 -31.75 -51.85
C LYS A 809 3.30 -31.93 -53.21
N PRO A 810 2.96 -30.88 -54.03
CA PRO A 810 3.31 -29.42 -54.00
C PRO A 810 2.24 -28.36 -54.50
N LYS A 811 2.67 -27.08 -54.59
CA LYS A 811 2.52 -26.09 -55.71
C LYS A 811 1.39 -25.03 -55.75
N THR A 812 1.79 -23.89 -56.33
CA THR A 812 1.20 -22.54 -56.44
C THR A 812 0.42 -22.28 -57.74
N ILE A 813 -0.41 -21.21 -57.81
CA ILE A 813 -0.31 -20.04 -58.76
C ILE A 813 -1.54 -19.08 -58.77
N ALA A 814 -1.28 -17.80 -58.44
CA ALA A 814 -1.75 -16.52 -59.02
C ALA A 814 -3.23 -16.06 -59.27
N LYS A 815 -3.54 -14.87 -58.69
CA LYS A 815 -3.98 -13.57 -59.32
C LYS A 815 -5.47 -13.14 -59.50
N LYS A 816 -5.71 -11.89 -59.02
CA LYS A 816 -6.44 -10.72 -59.63
C LYS A 816 -7.89 -10.34 -59.14
N PRO A 817 -8.35 -9.06 -59.30
CA PRO A 817 -8.87 -8.26 -58.15
C PRO A 817 -10.13 -7.36 -58.41
N LEU A 818 -10.52 -6.55 -57.41
CA LEU A 818 -11.48 -5.42 -57.46
C LEU A 818 -11.06 -4.35 -56.40
N LYS A 819 -11.49 -3.08 -56.33
CA LYS A 819 -11.94 -1.96 -57.20
C LYS A 819 -12.28 -0.80 -56.22
N LYS A 820 -12.08 0.49 -56.58
CA LYS A 820 -12.48 1.69 -55.77
C LYS A 820 -13.95 2.12 -56.06
N PRO A 821 -14.58 2.92 -55.16
CA PRO A 821 -14.78 4.38 -55.37
C PRO A 821 -14.45 5.20 -54.09
N LYS A 822 -13.97 6.47 -54.09
CA LYS A 822 -14.41 7.80 -54.62
C LYS A 822 -15.34 8.61 -53.67
N SER A 823 -15.16 9.94 -53.69
CA SER A 823 -15.44 10.97 -52.64
C SER A 823 -16.52 12.01 -53.01
N VAL A 824 -17.06 12.77 -52.03
CA VAL A 824 -17.67 14.15 -52.08
C VAL A 824 -18.49 14.38 -50.77
N SER A 825 -18.66 15.54 -50.11
CA SER A 825 -17.99 16.87 -50.05
C SER A 825 -18.44 17.68 -48.78
N LYS A 826 -17.76 18.77 -48.39
CA LYS A 826 -18.22 19.76 -47.36
C LYS A 826 -19.16 20.84 -47.99
N PRO A 827 -19.94 21.61 -47.19
CA PRO A 827 -19.52 23.01 -46.92
C PRO A 827 -19.95 23.70 -45.58
N LYS A 828 -19.09 24.64 -45.15
CA LYS A 828 -19.30 25.98 -44.52
C LYS A 828 -19.97 26.24 -43.13
N LYS A 829 -19.13 26.87 -42.30
CA LYS A 829 -19.32 27.86 -41.20
C LYS A 829 -20.64 28.69 -41.14
N LYS A 830 -21.17 28.81 -39.91
CA LYS A 830 -21.43 30.03 -39.06
C LYS A 830 -22.05 29.48 -37.75
N LYS A 831 -21.91 30.09 -36.57
CA LYS A 831 -21.58 31.48 -36.21
C LYS A 831 -20.64 31.50 -35.01
#